data_AF-A0AAN9LI37-F1
#
_entry.id   AF-A0AAN9LI37-F1
#
_cell.length_a   1.000
_cell.length_b   1.000
_cell.length_c   1.000
_cell.angle_alpha   90.00
_cell.angle_beta   90.00
_cell.angle_gamma   90.00
#
_symmetry.space_group_name_H-M   'P 1'
#
loop_
_entity.id
_entity.type
_entity.pdbx_description
1 polymer ?
#
loop_
_entity_poly.entity_id
_entity_poly.type
_entity_poly.pdbx_seq_one_letter_code
_entity_poly.pdbx_strand_id
1 'polypeptide(L)'
;MSKPCTAFDVMMNSQSKPQRPKFPSSKKRKSPHSSSAAKKNSQSKRQTPKLPSTLKKSKSPHSTSSQNPSNNKFPSPQAVKPEEVVKPEQGEVCHLSSSNSSNGKTVEMMKQVSLLEQEPSSFNPASVTAWEKGQPVPFLFLALAFDIISQKSERIVITDIVCNMLRTVMLLTPEDLVPIVYLFAKRIAPPNEGLKLKMGKSIIIMALMALYGKSKSWIKTQYKEKGDLGLVAKESRSSQSIVSQYFKPEKPPKALTIRKVFNTLRLIAKESGKDSQGKKKNQIKALLVAATECEPQYLIRLLQAKLRIGCAEQTLLAALGQAAAYSEKHSKPPPEIQSPLDKASDIVKQVYSVLPDYDKIISALLTEGLWMLPKNCKFTLGLPIRPMLPKAAKSVTEILNKFQGVEFTCEYKYDGERAQIHYLENGKVEIYTRQAERNTEKFPDVVAAVSRLKKKSVSSFILDCEIVAYDRATRKLLSFQTLRTRARKKVETKDIKVNVCVFGFDLLYLNGQELLQENLRVRREHLYASFDEESGFLQFATTLTSNDVEELQNFLYQAVGASCEGLIIKTLNEDATYEPATLSLNWLKLKKDYMNNLGDSLDLVPIAAFHGHGKRTGVYGAFLLACYDNNNEEFQSICKIGTGFAESDLVERSSCLRSNVISKPKSYYRFGETIKPDVWFEACEVWEVKAADLTISPVHRAAAGIVDPNKGISLRFPRLVRLRHDKAPEQATSAEQVAELYKAQKHNQANKEDEDEEGEEDEDEDDEDEEDEDEEDARMQ
;
A
#
# COMPACT_ATOMS: atom_id res chain seq x y z
N MET A 1 -20.08 -18.73 -47.15
CA MET A 1 -20.85 -17.47 -47.33
C MET A 1 -22.03 -17.47 -46.38
N SER A 2 -22.54 -16.28 -46.01
CA SER A 2 -23.91 -15.98 -45.49
C SER A 2 -24.64 -17.00 -44.58
N LYS A 3 -24.71 -16.66 -43.29
CA LYS A 3 -25.81 -16.92 -42.32
C LYS A 3 -27.08 -16.07 -42.72
N PRO A 4 -28.30 -16.16 -42.09
CA PRO A 4 -28.55 -16.48 -40.67
C PRO A 4 -29.88 -17.20 -40.26
N CYS A 5 -30.04 -17.29 -38.93
CA CYS A 5 -31.21 -17.31 -38.01
C CYS A 5 -32.63 -16.99 -38.57
N THR A 6 -33.76 -17.29 -37.90
CA THR A 6 -34.09 -17.16 -36.45
C THR A 6 -35.00 -18.26 -35.88
N ALA A 7 -35.43 -18.12 -34.61
CA ALA A 7 -36.09 -19.13 -33.78
C ALA A 7 -37.51 -18.71 -33.29
N PHE A 8 -38.10 -19.55 -32.43
CA PHE A 8 -39.33 -19.36 -31.62
C PHE A 8 -40.68 -19.37 -32.38
N ASP A 9 -41.51 -20.40 -32.12
CA ASP A 9 -42.79 -20.21 -31.40
C ASP A 9 -43.44 -21.54 -30.93
N VAL A 10 -44.55 -21.44 -30.16
CA VAL A 10 -45.49 -22.51 -29.73
C VAL A 10 -45.05 -23.51 -28.63
N MET A 11 -45.61 -23.32 -27.42
CA MET A 11 -45.85 -24.40 -26.44
C MET A 11 -47.16 -25.15 -26.75
N MET A 12 -47.27 -26.45 -26.42
CA MET A 12 -48.25 -27.01 -25.46
C MET A 12 -48.42 -28.55 -25.53
N ASN A 13 -48.92 -29.13 -24.43
CA ASN A 13 -49.53 -30.47 -24.27
C ASN A 13 -48.72 -31.75 -24.57
N SER A 14 -48.30 -32.42 -23.49
CA SER A 14 -48.70 -33.82 -23.21
C SER A 14 -48.61 -34.12 -21.71
N GLN A 15 -49.24 -35.20 -21.23
CA GLN A 15 -49.45 -35.49 -19.79
C GLN A 15 -48.94 -36.87 -19.38
N SER A 16 -48.38 -37.01 -18.18
CA SER A 16 -48.38 -38.29 -17.42
C SER A 16 -48.06 -38.08 -15.92
N LYS A 17 -48.55 -38.99 -15.06
CA LYS A 17 -48.26 -39.07 -13.60
C LYS A 17 -47.88 -40.52 -13.25
N PRO A 18 -47.08 -40.73 -12.18
CA PRO A 18 -47.58 -41.49 -11.02
C PRO A 18 -47.26 -40.78 -9.68
N GLN A 19 -48.21 -40.60 -8.76
CA GLN A 19 -48.57 -41.49 -7.63
C GLN A 19 -47.50 -41.68 -6.52
N ARG A 20 -47.92 -41.49 -5.26
CA ARG A 20 -47.23 -41.84 -3.99
C ARG A 20 -48.24 -42.50 -3.02
N PRO A 21 -47.81 -43.38 -2.10
CA PRO A 21 -48.67 -44.03 -1.09
C PRO A 21 -49.05 -43.11 0.11
N LYS A 22 -49.77 -43.65 1.11
CA LYS A 22 -50.64 -42.91 2.06
C LYS A 22 -50.48 -43.26 3.56
N PHE A 23 -50.40 -42.22 4.41
CA PHE A 23 -51.00 -42.09 5.78
C PHE A 23 -50.57 -43.09 6.90
N PRO A 24 -50.92 -42.91 8.22
CA PRO A 24 -51.88 -42.01 8.92
C PRO A 24 -51.26 -41.00 9.94
N SER A 25 -51.83 -39.82 10.26
CA SER A 25 -53.04 -39.44 11.08
C SER A 25 -52.86 -39.63 12.62
N SER A 26 -53.34 -38.78 13.56
CA SER A 26 -54.50 -37.85 13.58
C SER A 26 -54.56 -36.88 14.81
N LYS A 27 -55.66 -36.08 14.91
CA LYS A 27 -56.15 -35.18 16.01
C LYS A 27 -55.62 -33.72 15.94
N LYS A 28 -56.45 -32.65 15.84
CA LYS A 28 -57.58 -32.11 16.67
C LYS A 28 -57.08 -31.60 18.04
N ARG A 29 -57.42 -30.40 18.56
CA ARG A 29 -58.42 -29.32 18.27
C ARG A 29 -57.77 -27.95 18.66
N LYS A 30 -58.35 -26.73 18.74
CA LYS A 30 -59.70 -26.09 18.72
C LYS A 30 -59.56 -24.57 18.36
N SER A 31 -60.66 -23.84 18.17
CA SER A 31 -60.77 -22.35 18.34
C SER A 31 -62.05 -22.02 19.17
N PRO A 32 -62.18 -20.80 19.76
CA PRO A 32 -62.99 -19.67 19.21
C PRO A 32 -62.26 -18.29 19.30
N HIS A 33 -62.57 -17.22 18.55
CA HIS A 33 -63.71 -16.25 18.59
C HIS A 33 -63.86 -15.46 19.92
N SER A 34 -64.18 -14.15 19.97
CA SER A 34 -64.49 -13.13 18.93
C SER A 34 -64.55 -11.67 19.48
N SER A 35 -64.74 -10.67 18.58
CA SER A 35 -65.55 -9.43 18.73
C SER A 35 -65.15 -8.31 19.75
N SER A 36 -65.44 -7.01 19.53
CA SER A 36 -65.79 -6.22 18.32
C SER A 36 -65.87 -4.69 18.61
N ALA A 37 -65.67 -3.85 17.57
CA ALA A 37 -66.24 -2.50 17.36
C ALA A 37 -65.89 -1.32 18.32
N ALA A 38 -66.00 -0.02 17.95
CA ALA A 38 -65.90 0.67 16.64
C ALA A 38 -65.90 2.22 16.79
N LYS A 39 -65.28 2.93 15.82
CA LYS A 39 -65.37 4.41 15.55
C LYS A 39 -64.69 5.31 16.63
N LYS A 40 -64.28 6.57 16.38
CA LYS A 40 -64.49 7.51 15.24
C LYS A 40 -63.37 8.58 15.18
N ASN A 41 -63.06 9.12 13.98
CA ASN A 41 -62.32 10.38 13.72
C ASN A 41 -60.82 10.47 14.17
N SER A 42 -59.94 11.28 13.55
CA SER A 42 -60.01 12.05 12.28
C SER A 42 -58.63 12.55 11.82
N GLN A 43 -58.44 12.71 10.49
CA GLN A 43 -57.36 13.47 9.81
C GLN A 43 -55.91 12.90 9.97
N SER A 44 -54.98 13.03 9.02
CA SER A 44 -55.04 13.50 7.61
C SER A 44 -54.07 12.67 6.73
N LYS A 45 -54.32 12.56 5.42
CA LYS A 45 -53.46 11.83 4.46
C LYS A 45 -52.80 12.78 3.47
N ARG A 46 -51.57 12.46 3.02
CA ARG A 46 -51.23 12.50 1.58
C ARG A 46 -49.96 11.73 1.21
N GLN A 47 -50.04 10.98 0.10
CA GLN A 47 -48.93 10.38 -0.64
C GLN A 47 -49.22 10.54 -2.14
N THR A 48 -48.33 11.19 -2.91
CA THR A 48 -48.21 11.07 -4.40
C THR A 48 -49.48 11.48 -5.23
N PRO A 49 -49.57 11.31 -6.58
CA PRO A 49 -48.54 11.25 -7.66
C PRO A 49 -48.82 12.18 -8.90
N LYS A 50 -47.78 12.34 -9.77
CA LYS A 50 -47.74 12.45 -11.27
C LYS A 50 -48.74 13.31 -12.11
N LEU A 51 -48.14 14.22 -12.95
CA LEU A 51 -48.49 14.62 -14.36
C LEU A 51 -49.85 15.36 -14.65
N PRO A 52 -50.12 15.94 -15.86
CA PRO A 52 -49.27 16.61 -16.89
C PRO A 52 -49.88 17.94 -17.50
N SER A 53 -49.31 18.47 -18.61
CA SER A 53 -49.92 19.40 -19.64
C SER A 53 -50.05 20.92 -19.27
N THR A 54 -50.13 21.95 -20.17
CA THR A 54 -50.00 22.10 -21.65
C THR A 54 -49.74 23.57 -22.13
N LEU A 55 -49.27 23.75 -23.39
CA LEU A 55 -49.52 24.86 -24.38
C LEU A 55 -49.04 26.34 -24.18
N LYS A 56 -48.25 26.86 -25.14
CA LYS A 56 -48.63 27.92 -26.14
C LYS A 56 -47.54 28.21 -27.21
N LYS A 57 -47.83 29.05 -28.23
CA LYS A 57 -47.02 29.28 -29.48
C LYS A 57 -46.75 30.77 -29.79
N SER A 58 -45.60 31.09 -30.42
CA SER A 58 -45.35 32.14 -31.46
C SER A 58 -43.88 32.02 -31.92
N LYS A 59 -43.49 31.98 -33.21
CA LYS A 59 -43.60 32.88 -34.40
C LYS A 59 -42.47 33.94 -34.52
N SER A 60 -41.76 33.87 -35.66
CA SER A 60 -40.84 34.85 -36.29
C SER A 60 -41.48 35.38 -37.61
N PRO A 61 -40.83 36.08 -38.59
CA PRO A 61 -39.44 36.57 -38.76
C PRO A 61 -39.32 38.04 -39.35
N HIS A 62 -38.22 38.36 -40.08
CA HIS A 62 -37.87 39.60 -40.84
C HIS A 62 -37.41 40.85 -40.02
N SER A 63 -36.62 41.83 -40.51
CA SER A 63 -35.46 41.97 -41.46
C SER A 63 -34.87 43.42 -41.30
N THR A 64 -33.98 44.09 -42.06
CA THR A 64 -33.31 43.98 -43.41
C THR A 64 -32.09 44.96 -43.51
N SER A 65 -31.33 44.97 -44.63
CA SER A 65 -30.52 46.11 -45.23
C SER A 65 -29.30 46.71 -44.48
N SER A 66 -28.22 47.25 -45.13
CA SER A 66 -27.75 47.20 -46.55
C SER A 66 -26.31 47.76 -46.80
N GLN A 67 -25.50 47.06 -47.60
CA GLN A 67 -24.55 47.48 -48.68
C GLN A 67 -23.44 48.58 -48.50
N ASN A 68 -22.14 48.18 -48.60
CA ASN A 68 -21.16 48.36 -49.73
C ASN A 68 -21.02 49.69 -50.54
N PRO A 69 -19.94 49.92 -51.36
CA PRO A 69 -18.48 49.61 -51.24
C PRO A 69 -17.46 50.67 -51.85
N SER A 70 -16.14 50.45 -51.66
CA SER A 70 -14.98 50.72 -52.59
C SER A 70 -14.64 52.12 -53.19
N ASN A 71 -13.34 52.50 -53.22
CA ASN A 71 -12.57 52.75 -54.49
C ASN A 71 -11.02 52.87 -54.31
N ASN A 72 -10.29 52.96 -55.44
CA ASN A 72 -8.83 52.87 -55.63
C ASN A 72 -8.03 54.20 -55.51
N LYS A 73 -6.69 54.13 -55.32
CA LYS A 73 -5.64 54.56 -56.31
C LYS A 73 -4.17 54.46 -55.84
N PHE A 74 -3.31 54.00 -56.74
CA PHE A 74 -1.85 54.29 -56.91
C PHE A 74 -1.70 55.28 -58.13
N PRO A 75 -0.54 55.92 -58.51
CA PRO A 75 0.83 55.35 -58.54
C PRO A 75 2.11 56.29 -58.51
N SER A 76 3.32 55.69 -58.34
CA SER A 76 4.62 56.01 -59.03
C SER A 76 5.33 57.40 -58.86
N PRO A 77 6.58 57.65 -59.38
CA PRO A 77 7.84 56.84 -59.46
C PRO A 77 9.17 57.65 -59.15
N GLN A 78 10.36 57.08 -59.48
CA GLN A 78 11.75 57.68 -59.62
C GLN A 78 12.66 57.83 -58.36
N ALA A 79 14.02 57.80 -58.40
CA ALA A 79 15.01 57.18 -59.33
C ALA A 79 16.50 57.20 -58.83
N VAL A 80 17.20 56.04 -58.89
CA VAL A 80 18.61 55.79 -59.35
C VAL A 80 19.89 56.43 -58.68
N LYS A 81 20.64 55.60 -57.92
CA LYS A 81 22.14 55.37 -57.85
C LYS A 81 23.16 56.53 -57.57
N PRO A 82 24.49 56.28 -57.31
CA PRO A 82 25.31 55.04 -57.36
C PRO A 82 26.15 54.66 -56.10
N GLU A 83 27.08 53.69 -56.25
CA GLU A 83 28.11 53.17 -55.30
C GLU A 83 29.21 54.24 -54.92
N GLU A 84 30.14 54.09 -53.93
CA GLU A 84 31.05 52.97 -53.57
C GLU A 84 31.67 53.02 -52.13
N VAL A 85 32.12 51.83 -51.63
CA VAL A 85 33.26 51.52 -50.71
C VAL A 85 33.41 52.20 -49.32
N VAL A 86 33.44 51.37 -48.25
CA VAL A 86 34.47 51.35 -47.16
C VAL A 86 34.34 50.06 -46.30
N LYS A 87 35.36 49.74 -45.49
CA LYS A 87 35.54 48.51 -44.67
C LYS A 87 34.73 48.48 -43.34
N PRO A 88 34.56 47.31 -42.69
CA PRO A 88 33.63 47.15 -41.56
C PRO A 88 34.19 47.63 -40.21
N GLU A 89 33.30 48.18 -39.37
CA GLU A 89 33.59 48.51 -37.98
C GLU A 89 32.82 47.63 -36.98
N GLN A 90 33.60 47.08 -36.04
CA GLN A 90 33.31 46.76 -34.63
C GLN A 90 31.82 46.71 -34.21
N GLY A 91 31.31 45.51 -33.97
CA GLY A 91 30.03 45.32 -33.26
C GLY A 91 30.17 45.58 -31.77
N GLU A 92 29.22 46.31 -31.18
CA GLU A 92 29.22 46.65 -29.75
C GLU A 92 29.09 45.42 -28.85
N VAL A 93 30.00 45.28 -27.88
CA VAL A 93 29.93 44.24 -26.84
C VAL A 93 29.11 44.76 -25.66
N CYS A 94 27.83 44.41 -25.60
CA CYS A 94 26.96 44.75 -24.47
C CYS A 94 27.43 44.07 -23.18
N HIS A 95 28.13 44.82 -22.31
CA HIS A 95 28.55 44.38 -20.99
C HIS A 95 27.35 44.13 -20.05
N LEU A 96 26.95 42.86 -19.91
CA LEU A 96 26.06 42.41 -18.83
C LEU A 96 26.81 42.40 -17.49
N SER A 97 26.62 43.45 -16.68
CA SER A 97 27.22 43.57 -15.35
C SER A 97 26.60 42.58 -14.35
N SER A 98 27.44 41.71 -13.77
CA SER A 98 26.98 40.57 -12.99
C SER A 98 26.78 40.88 -11.50
N SER A 99 25.54 41.07 -11.06
CA SER A 99 25.16 41.17 -9.63
C SER A 99 24.11 40.12 -9.24
N ASN A 100 24.38 38.86 -9.58
CA ASN A 100 23.42 37.75 -9.52
C ASN A 100 23.21 37.25 -8.08
N SER A 101 22.31 37.89 -7.33
CA SER A 101 21.93 37.42 -5.99
C SER A 101 21.22 36.06 -6.04
N SER A 102 21.53 35.17 -5.09
CA SER A 102 20.95 33.82 -5.04
C SER A 102 19.41 33.83 -4.94
N ASN A 103 18.86 34.86 -4.31
CA ASN A 103 17.42 35.00 -4.09
C ASN A 103 16.62 35.15 -5.40
N GLY A 104 17.20 35.82 -6.41
CA GLY A 104 16.55 36.00 -7.72
C GLY A 104 16.33 34.68 -8.46
N LYS A 105 17.34 33.80 -8.45
CA LYS A 105 17.24 32.47 -9.08
C LYS A 105 16.21 31.56 -8.38
N THR A 106 16.07 31.66 -7.06
CA THR A 106 15.03 30.94 -6.30
C THR A 106 13.62 31.37 -6.70
N VAL A 107 13.35 32.68 -6.72
CA VAL A 107 12.03 33.23 -7.09
C VAL A 107 11.67 32.87 -8.53
N GLU A 108 12.63 32.93 -9.45
CA GLU A 108 12.41 32.56 -10.85
C GLU A 108 12.15 31.05 -11.01
N MET A 109 12.89 30.19 -10.29
CA MET A 109 12.63 28.75 -10.25
C MET A 109 11.20 28.42 -9.76
N MET A 110 10.68 29.15 -8.76
CA MET A 110 9.30 28.97 -8.30
C MET A 110 8.27 29.27 -9.40
N LYS A 111 8.45 30.35 -10.19
CA LYS A 111 7.56 30.67 -11.32
C LYS A 111 7.64 29.63 -12.44
N GLN A 112 8.84 29.11 -12.72
CA GLN A 112 9.03 28.12 -13.78
C GLN A 112 8.50 26.74 -13.38
N VAL A 113 8.51 26.40 -12.09
CA VAL A 113 7.97 25.13 -11.58
C VAL A 113 6.43 25.07 -11.62
N SER A 114 5.71 26.20 -11.57
CA SER A 114 4.25 26.17 -11.78
C SER A 114 3.84 25.85 -13.23
N LEU A 115 4.74 26.01 -14.21
CA LEU A 115 4.51 25.56 -15.59
C LEU A 115 4.32 24.04 -15.70
N LEU A 116 4.79 23.26 -14.71
CA LEU A 116 4.59 21.81 -14.68
C LEU A 116 3.10 21.42 -14.55
N GLU A 117 2.22 22.32 -14.13
CA GLU A 117 0.76 22.10 -14.07
C GLU A 117 0.05 22.17 -15.44
N GLN A 118 0.75 22.54 -16.51
CA GLN A 118 0.20 22.55 -17.87
C GLN A 118 -0.11 21.13 -18.37
N GLU A 119 -1.10 20.97 -19.25
CA GLU A 119 -1.33 19.69 -19.91
C GLU A 119 -0.06 19.23 -20.64
N PRO A 120 0.38 17.96 -20.54
CA PRO A 120 1.63 17.51 -21.14
C PRO A 120 1.71 17.70 -22.66
N SER A 121 0.57 17.67 -23.35
CA SER A 121 0.40 18.04 -24.77
C SER A 121 0.88 19.45 -25.10
N SER A 122 0.69 20.39 -24.18
CA SER A 122 1.00 21.82 -24.31
C SER A 122 2.34 22.22 -23.67
N PHE A 123 2.79 21.47 -22.64
CA PHE A 123 4.00 21.77 -21.89
C PHE A 123 5.27 21.62 -22.74
N ASN A 124 6.08 22.67 -22.78
CA ASN A 124 7.42 22.68 -23.36
C ASN A 124 8.49 22.52 -22.27
N PRO A 125 9.23 21.38 -22.21
CA PRO A 125 10.25 21.16 -21.18
C PRO A 125 11.43 22.13 -21.22
N ALA A 126 11.67 22.82 -22.35
CA ALA A 126 12.70 23.86 -22.45
C ALA A 126 12.30 25.20 -21.79
N SER A 127 11.04 25.37 -21.38
CA SER A 127 10.57 26.59 -20.67
C SER A 127 11.07 26.68 -19.23
N VAL A 128 11.52 25.56 -18.64
CA VAL A 128 12.09 25.50 -17.30
C VAL A 128 13.61 25.69 -17.40
N THR A 129 14.07 26.94 -17.31
CA THR A 129 15.50 27.32 -17.35
C THR A 129 16.15 27.31 -15.96
N ALA A 130 15.65 26.47 -15.05
CA ALA A 130 16.04 26.42 -13.65
C ALA A 130 17.50 25.94 -13.43
N TRP A 131 18.07 25.24 -14.41
CA TRP A 131 19.49 24.90 -14.52
C TRP A 131 19.88 24.76 -16.00
N GLU A 132 21.19 24.80 -16.28
CA GLU A 132 21.73 24.63 -17.63
C GLU A 132 21.87 23.14 -18.00
N LYS A 133 21.78 22.81 -19.29
CA LYS A 133 21.93 21.42 -19.79
C LYS A 133 23.25 20.80 -19.34
N GLY A 134 23.19 19.60 -18.74
CA GLY A 134 24.33 18.87 -18.19
C GLY A 134 24.78 19.33 -16.79
N GLN A 135 24.20 20.39 -16.22
CA GLN A 135 24.39 20.69 -14.80
C GLN A 135 23.56 19.72 -13.94
N PRO A 136 24.06 19.28 -12.77
CA PRO A 136 23.27 18.47 -11.84
C PRO A 136 21.99 19.20 -11.40
N VAL A 137 20.87 18.49 -11.37
CA VAL A 137 19.55 19.07 -11.11
C VAL A 137 19.51 19.62 -9.66
N PRO A 138 19.02 20.85 -9.43
CA PRO A 138 18.83 21.39 -8.08
C PRO A 138 17.82 20.55 -7.29
N PHE A 139 18.10 20.22 -6.03
CA PHE A 139 17.13 19.50 -5.19
C PHE A 139 15.88 20.34 -4.92
N LEU A 140 16.02 21.68 -4.86
CA LEU A 140 14.92 22.63 -4.80
C LEU A 140 13.88 22.44 -5.93
N PHE A 141 14.29 22.10 -7.16
CA PHE A 141 13.35 21.84 -8.26
C PHE A 141 12.42 20.66 -7.94
N LEU A 142 12.99 19.56 -7.45
CA LEU A 142 12.24 18.38 -7.00
C LEU A 142 11.39 18.69 -5.75
N ALA A 143 11.91 19.48 -4.82
CA ALA A 143 11.20 19.87 -3.60
C ALA A 143 10.01 20.80 -3.89
N LEU A 144 10.11 21.69 -4.88
CA LEU A 144 9.00 22.53 -5.34
C LEU A 144 7.96 21.72 -6.12
N ALA A 145 8.38 20.79 -6.99
CA ALA A 145 7.47 19.85 -7.65
C ALA A 145 6.72 18.99 -6.62
N PHE A 146 7.38 18.51 -5.57
CA PHE A 146 6.73 17.84 -4.43
C PHE A 146 5.72 18.75 -3.69
N ASP A 147 6.04 20.03 -3.46
CA ASP A 147 5.12 20.99 -2.79
C ASP A 147 3.87 21.26 -3.64
N ILE A 148 4.01 21.42 -4.96
CA ILE A 148 2.86 21.52 -5.89
C ILE A 148 2.03 20.25 -5.86
N ILE A 149 2.65 19.08 -6.05
CA ILE A 149 1.95 17.78 -6.07
C ILE A 149 1.19 17.55 -4.75
N SER A 150 1.74 17.99 -3.62
CA SER A 150 1.08 17.86 -2.31
C SER A 150 -0.21 18.68 -2.14
N GLN A 151 -0.46 19.65 -3.03
CA GLN A 151 -1.65 20.50 -3.04
C GLN A 151 -2.75 20.01 -4.00
N LYS A 152 -2.50 18.97 -4.80
CA LYS A 152 -3.47 18.40 -5.76
C LYS A 152 -4.16 17.17 -5.19
N SER A 153 -5.39 16.89 -5.63
CA SER A 153 -6.17 15.73 -5.19
C SER A 153 -6.33 14.68 -6.30
N GLU A 154 -6.30 15.14 -7.55
CA GLU A 154 -6.61 14.41 -8.76
C GLU A 154 -5.40 13.60 -9.21
N ARG A 155 -5.54 12.27 -9.29
CA ARG A 155 -4.44 11.41 -9.72
C ARG A 155 -3.92 11.76 -11.12
N ILE A 156 -4.78 12.22 -12.02
CA ILE A 156 -4.42 12.61 -13.39
C ILE A 156 -3.47 13.81 -13.35
N VAL A 157 -3.88 14.93 -12.74
CA VAL A 157 -3.05 16.14 -12.55
C VAL A 157 -1.71 15.82 -11.87
N ILE A 158 -1.71 14.94 -10.86
CA ILE A 158 -0.46 14.47 -10.22
C ILE A 158 0.43 13.68 -11.20
N THR A 159 -0.15 12.89 -12.11
CA THR A 159 0.58 12.17 -13.15
C THR A 159 1.19 13.17 -14.16
N ASP A 160 0.42 14.17 -14.57
CA ASP A 160 0.84 15.19 -15.54
C ASP A 160 2.02 16.04 -15.03
N ILE A 161 1.95 16.51 -13.78
CA ILE A 161 3.04 17.28 -13.15
C ILE A 161 4.33 16.45 -13.06
N VAL A 162 4.22 15.16 -12.69
CA VAL A 162 5.37 14.26 -12.65
C VAL A 162 5.89 13.98 -14.07
N CYS A 163 5.00 13.79 -15.05
CA CYS A 163 5.36 13.59 -16.46
C CYS A 163 6.17 14.78 -16.98
N ASN A 164 5.66 16.00 -16.82
CA ASN A 164 6.33 17.24 -17.22
C ASN A 164 7.68 17.42 -16.53
N MET A 165 7.74 17.16 -15.22
CA MET A 165 9.00 17.22 -14.46
C MET A 165 10.05 16.22 -14.98
N LEU A 166 9.65 14.97 -15.25
CA LEU A 166 10.55 13.93 -15.79
C LEU A 166 11.00 14.29 -17.22
N ARG A 167 10.12 14.86 -18.06
CA ARG A 167 10.48 15.36 -19.41
C ARG A 167 11.54 16.46 -19.37
N THR A 168 11.45 17.39 -18.41
CA THR A 168 12.48 18.43 -18.21
C THR A 168 13.84 17.82 -17.86
N VAL A 169 13.86 16.80 -16.99
CA VAL A 169 15.09 16.08 -16.63
C VAL A 169 15.65 15.30 -17.84
N MET A 170 14.79 14.58 -18.59
CA MET A 170 15.15 13.87 -19.83
C MET A 170 15.70 14.79 -20.94
N LEU A 171 15.37 16.10 -20.91
CA LEU A 171 15.89 17.08 -21.86
C LEU A 171 17.23 17.68 -21.41
N LEU A 172 17.35 18.04 -20.13
CA LEU A 172 18.46 18.85 -19.61
C LEU A 172 19.58 18.02 -18.99
N THR A 173 19.25 17.01 -18.17
CA THR A 173 20.22 16.25 -17.36
C THR A 173 19.73 14.79 -17.19
N PRO A 174 19.76 13.96 -18.24
CA PRO A 174 19.15 12.62 -18.22
C PRO A 174 19.70 11.71 -17.12
N GLU A 175 20.94 11.89 -16.72
CA GLU A 175 21.62 11.09 -15.69
C GLU A 175 21.12 11.36 -14.26
N ASP A 176 20.35 12.44 -14.04
CA ASP A 176 19.64 12.68 -12.76
C ASP A 176 18.26 12.01 -12.71
N LEU A 177 17.79 11.39 -13.80
CA LEU A 177 16.49 10.73 -13.87
C LEU A 177 16.39 9.53 -12.92
N VAL A 178 17.44 8.69 -12.87
CA VAL A 178 17.55 7.54 -11.96
C VAL A 178 17.36 7.95 -10.49
N PRO A 179 18.18 8.86 -9.91
CA PRO A 179 18.00 9.25 -8.53
C PRO A 179 16.67 9.99 -8.28
N ILE A 180 16.12 10.78 -9.22
CA ILE A 180 14.79 11.39 -9.07
C ILE A 180 13.70 10.33 -8.93
N VAL A 181 13.69 9.30 -9.79
CA VAL A 181 12.68 8.22 -9.74
C VAL A 181 12.80 7.43 -8.44
N TYR A 182 14.02 7.11 -7.97
CA TYR A 182 14.21 6.49 -6.66
C TYR A 182 13.67 7.36 -5.51
N LEU A 183 13.94 8.67 -5.49
CA LEU A 183 13.44 9.58 -4.46
C LEU A 183 11.90 9.66 -4.45
N PHE A 184 11.26 9.73 -5.62
CA PHE A 184 9.80 9.62 -5.76
C PHE A 184 9.25 8.28 -5.23
N ALA A 185 9.95 7.18 -5.53
CA ALA A 185 9.61 5.85 -5.01
C ALA A 185 9.85 5.71 -3.49
N LYS A 186 10.41 6.71 -2.81
CA LYS A 186 10.90 6.68 -1.41
C LYS A 186 11.93 5.57 -1.18
N ARG A 187 12.79 5.34 -2.18
CA ARG A 187 13.83 4.31 -2.20
C ARG A 187 15.18 4.95 -2.49
N ILE A 188 16.23 4.16 -2.29
CA ILE A 188 17.62 4.53 -2.58
C ILE A 188 18.38 3.45 -3.37
N ALA A 189 17.77 2.28 -3.59
CA ALA A 189 18.36 1.11 -4.23
C ALA A 189 17.26 0.18 -4.75
N PRO A 190 17.57 -0.74 -5.68
CA PRO A 190 16.75 -1.92 -5.96
C PRO A 190 16.36 -2.67 -4.67
N PRO A 191 15.13 -3.20 -4.53
CA PRO A 191 14.67 -3.84 -3.28
C PRO A 191 15.52 -5.04 -2.81
N ASN A 192 16.10 -5.77 -3.77
CA ASN A 192 16.96 -6.93 -3.56
C ASN A 192 18.32 -6.60 -2.93
N GLU A 193 18.79 -5.35 -3.00
CA GLU A 193 20.02 -4.92 -2.28
C GLU A 193 19.81 -4.82 -0.75
N GLY A 194 18.56 -4.74 -0.28
CA GLY A 194 18.25 -4.61 1.15
C GLY A 194 18.54 -3.24 1.78
N LEU A 195 19.06 -2.26 1.03
CA LEU A 195 19.26 -0.89 1.51
C LEU A 195 17.92 -0.18 1.78
N LYS A 196 17.63 0.11 3.05
CA LYS A 196 16.40 0.80 3.48
C LYS A 196 16.71 2.14 4.16
N LEU A 197 16.07 3.20 3.68
CA LEU A 197 16.09 4.52 4.31
C LEU A 197 14.89 4.69 5.24
N LYS A 198 14.96 4.09 6.44
CA LYS A 198 14.00 4.31 7.54
C LYS A 198 14.75 4.93 8.72
N MET A 199 14.86 6.25 8.77
CA MET A 199 15.41 6.95 9.92
C MET A 199 14.35 7.14 11.01
N GLY A 200 14.66 6.69 12.22
CA GLY A 200 13.77 6.83 13.38
C GLY A 200 13.59 8.28 13.85
N LYS A 201 12.45 8.58 14.50
CA LYS A 201 12.08 9.92 14.96
C LYS A 201 13.16 10.56 15.84
N SER A 202 13.74 9.82 16.80
CA SER A 202 14.71 10.38 17.78
C SER A 202 15.95 11.00 17.10
N ILE A 203 16.54 10.30 16.12
CA ILE A 203 17.72 10.79 15.37
C ILE A 203 17.42 12.07 14.59
N ILE A 204 16.23 12.16 14.01
CA ILE A 204 15.77 13.36 13.30
C ILE A 204 15.54 14.52 14.29
N ILE A 205 14.87 14.27 15.42
CA ILE A 205 14.64 15.28 16.46
C ILE A 205 15.99 15.80 16.99
N MET A 206 16.96 14.92 17.28
CA MET A 206 18.31 15.32 17.67
C MET A 206 19.02 16.18 16.61
N ALA A 207 18.89 15.86 15.32
CA ALA A 207 19.47 16.66 14.24
C ALA A 207 18.79 18.04 14.12
N LEU A 208 17.47 18.12 14.32
CA LEU A 208 16.71 19.37 14.33
C LEU A 208 17.08 20.24 15.54
N MET A 209 17.21 19.66 16.75
CA MET A 209 17.70 20.37 17.94
C MET A 209 19.10 20.96 17.71
N ALA A 210 20.04 20.11 17.28
CA ALA A 210 21.46 20.46 17.11
C ALA A 210 21.76 21.35 15.88
N LEU A 211 20.75 21.72 15.09
CA LEU A 211 20.84 22.69 13.99
C LEU A 211 20.02 23.95 14.26
N TYR A 212 18.76 23.79 14.69
CA TYR A 212 17.81 24.89 14.80
C TYR A 212 17.72 25.53 16.19
N GLY A 213 18.43 25.01 17.20
CA GLY A 213 18.45 25.55 18.56
C GLY A 213 17.12 25.41 19.31
N LYS A 214 16.22 24.56 18.81
CA LYS A 214 14.91 24.28 19.42
C LYS A 214 15.03 23.18 20.47
N SER A 215 14.24 23.24 21.53
CA SER A 215 14.21 22.20 22.58
C SER A 215 13.49 20.92 22.12
N LYS A 216 13.80 19.78 22.78
CA LYS A 216 13.11 18.49 22.56
C LYS A 216 11.60 18.63 22.79
N SER A 217 11.19 19.45 23.78
CA SER A 217 9.79 19.76 24.08
C SER A 217 9.10 20.55 22.96
N TRP A 218 9.69 21.66 22.47
CA TRP A 218 9.10 22.46 21.38
C TRP A 218 8.91 21.63 20.11
N ILE A 219 9.89 20.78 19.77
CA ILE A 219 9.78 19.88 18.60
C ILE A 219 8.68 18.81 18.82
N LYS A 220 8.57 18.20 20.01
CA LYS A 220 7.46 17.26 20.31
C LYS A 220 6.09 17.94 20.22
N THR A 221 5.94 19.16 20.75
CA THR A 221 4.69 19.95 20.65
C THR A 221 4.33 20.27 19.19
N GLN A 222 5.25 20.86 18.42
CA GLN A 222 5.02 21.18 17.01
C GLN A 222 4.79 19.94 16.13
N TYR A 223 5.38 18.79 16.50
CA TYR A 223 5.08 17.53 15.84
C TYR A 223 3.67 17.00 16.19
N LYS A 224 3.19 17.16 17.43
CA LYS A 224 1.81 16.79 17.83
C LYS A 224 0.77 17.66 17.10
N GLU A 225 1.02 18.96 16.97
CA GLU A 225 0.13 19.89 16.24
C GLU A 225 0.08 19.61 14.72
N LYS A 226 1.23 19.39 14.09
CA LYS A 226 1.35 19.31 12.61
C LYS A 226 1.37 17.87 12.07
N GLY A 227 1.57 16.88 12.94
CA GLY A 227 1.71 15.47 12.59
C GLY A 227 2.87 15.13 11.64
N ASP A 228 3.84 16.04 11.42
CA ASP A 228 4.83 15.98 10.34
C ASP A 228 6.16 16.66 10.71
N LEU A 229 7.24 15.89 10.92
CA LEU A 229 8.56 16.46 11.24
C LEU A 229 9.14 17.28 10.07
N GLY A 230 8.68 17.08 8.83
CA GLY A 230 9.08 17.92 7.69
C GLY A 230 8.51 19.34 7.78
N LEU A 231 7.25 19.48 8.20
CA LEU A 231 6.65 20.80 8.43
C LEU A 231 7.35 21.53 9.60
N VAL A 232 7.66 20.80 10.68
CA VAL A 232 8.47 21.34 11.80
C VAL A 232 9.87 21.77 11.32
N ALA A 233 10.51 21.02 10.42
CA ALA A 233 11.83 21.36 9.87
C ALA A 233 11.82 22.61 8.98
N LYS A 234 10.78 22.80 8.15
CA LYS A 234 10.60 24.01 7.30
C LYS A 234 10.42 25.26 8.16
N GLU A 235 9.54 25.23 9.15
CA GLU A 235 9.34 26.35 10.08
C GLU A 235 10.57 26.63 10.94
N SER A 236 11.27 25.58 11.40
CA SER A 236 12.50 25.73 12.19
C SER A 236 13.61 26.41 11.37
N ARG A 237 13.67 26.15 10.06
CA ARG A 237 14.55 26.84 9.12
C ARG A 237 14.14 28.31 8.94
N SER A 238 12.86 28.58 8.67
CA SER A 238 12.34 29.95 8.53
C SER A 238 12.59 30.79 9.78
N SER A 239 12.43 30.19 10.98
CA SER A 239 12.74 30.83 12.27
C SER A 239 14.20 31.32 12.37
N GLN A 240 15.15 30.61 11.76
CA GLN A 240 16.57 30.99 11.78
C GLN A 240 16.95 32.07 10.76
N SER A 241 16.11 32.34 9.76
CA SER A 241 16.43 33.30 8.69
C SER A 241 16.86 34.64 9.25
N ILE A 242 16.14 35.14 10.26
CA ILE A 242 16.41 36.39 10.99
C ILE A 242 17.83 36.45 11.55
N VAL A 243 18.36 35.36 12.12
CA VAL A 243 19.72 35.33 12.69
C VAL A 243 20.77 35.27 11.57
N SER A 244 20.53 34.47 10.52
CA SER A 244 21.42 34.39 9.35
C SER A 244 21.45 35.67 8.50
N GLN A 245 20.45 36.54 8.66
CA GLN A 245 20.37 37.83 7.96
C GLN A 245 21.37 38.85 8.52
N TYR A 246 21.68 38.78 9.82
CA TYR A 246 22.76 39.54 10.48
C TYR A 246 24.13 38.85 10.33
N PHE A 247 24.18 37.52 10.45
CA PHE A 247 25.41 36.73 10.27
C PHE A 247 25.42 35.99 8.93
N LYS A 248 25.68 36.72 7.85
CA LYS A 248 25.98 36.12 6.54
C LYS A 248 27.41 35.55 6.56
N PRO A 249 27.62 34.24 6.38
CA PRO A 249 28.96 33.71 6.17
C PRO A 249 29.50 34.20 4.82
N GLU A 250 30.80 34.52 4.75
CA GLU A 250 31.48 35.00 3.54
C GLU A 250 31.29 34.05 2.34
N LYS A 251 31.07 32.77 2.61
CA LYS A 251 30.80 31.73 1.63
C LYS A 251 29.56 30.93 2.03
N PRO A 252 28.38 31.18 1.43
CA PRO A 252 27.20 30.37 1.70
C PRO A 252 27.41 28.92 1.25
N PRO A 253 26.73 27.94 1.87
CA PRO A 253 26.82 26.55 1.45
C PRO A 253 26.33 26.39 0.01
N LYS A 254 27.05 25.58 -0.79
CA LYS A 254 26.59 25.21 -2.14
C LYS A 254 25.20 24.56 -2.05
N ALA A 255 24.27 25.05 -2.87
CA ALA A 255 22.91 24.53 -3.00
C ALA A 255 22.88 23.01 -3.17
N LEU A 256 21.80 22.38 -2.72
CA LEU A 256 21.62 20.94 -2.84
C LEU A 256 21.33 20.55 -4.29
N THR A 257 21.90 19.43 -4.72
CA THR A 257 21.61 18.79 -6.02
C THR A 257 21.08 17.40 -5.77
N ILE A 258 20.33 16.85 -6.74
CA ILE A 258 19.79 15.49 -6.66
C ILE A 258 20.89 14.47 -6.36
N ARG A 259 21.99 14.47 -7.13
CA ARG A 259 23.13 13.55 -6.90
C ARG A 259 23.68 13.67 -5.47
N LYS A 260 23.84 14.89 -4.95
CA LYS A 260 24.36 15.12 -3.58
C LYS A 260 23.41 14.56 -2.53
N VAL A 261 22.11 14.84 -2.64
CA VAL A 261 21.10 14.33 -1.69
C VAL A 261 21.04 12.80 -1.77
N PHE A 262 20.83 12.25 -2.96
CA PHE A 262 20.69 10.81 -3.19
C PHE A 262 21.91 10.00 -2.69
N ASN A 263 23.13 10.44 -3.03
CA ASN A 263 24.35 9.76 -2.58
C ASN A 263 24.56 9.88 -1.06
N THR A 264 24.15 10.99 -0.45
CA THR A 264 24.19 11.13 1.02
C THR A 264 23.16 10.22 1.69
N LEU A 265 21.96 10.06 1.10
CA LEU A 265 20.96 9.10 1.60
C LEU A 265 21.40 7.64 1.42
N ARG A 266 22.06 7.29 0.30
CA ARG A 266 22.74 5.99 0.12
C ARG A 266 23.82 5.76 1.19
N LEU A 267 24.59 6.80 1.57
CA LEU A 267 25.61 6.70 2.63
C LEU A 267 25.00 6.51 4.02
N ILE A 268 23.99 7.32 4.39
CA ILE A 268 23.24 7.22 5.67
C ILE A 268 22.72 5.79 5.89
N ALA A 269 22.21 5.14 4.84
CA ALA A 269 21.67 3.78 4.92
C ALA A 269 22.73 2.67 4.97
N LYS A 270 23.96 2.90 4.50
CA LYS A 270 25.09 1.96 4.61
C LYS A 270 25.80 2.04 5.96
N GLU A 271 25.64 3.14 6.70
CA GLU A 271 26.33 3.37 7.96
C GLU A 271 25.80 2.46 9.10
N SER A 272 26.70 1.73 9.76
CA SER A 272 26.38 0.74 10.80
C SER A 272 27.48 0.63 11.86
N GLY A 273 27.21 -0.07 12.97
CA GLY A 273 28.15 -0.20 14.09
C GLY A 273 28.10 0.98 15.08
N LYS A 274 29.03 0.96 16.04
CA LYS A 274 29.00 1.71 17.30
C LYS A 274 28.79 3.22 17.15
N ASP A 275 29.45 3.85 16.18
CA ASP A 275 29.37 5.31 15.97
C ASP A 275 28.32 5.75 14.93
N SER A 276 27.55 4.80 14.38
CA SER A 276 26.70 5.06 13.20
C SER A 276 25.62 6.12 13.45
N GLN A 277 25.03 6.18 14.64
CA GLN A 277 24.04 7.21 15.00
C GLN A 277 24.63 8.62 14.94
N GLY A 278 25.86 8.80 15.43
CA GLY A 278 26.58 10.08 15.40
C GLY A 278 26.89 10.54 13.97
N LYS A 279 27.38 9.62 13.13
CA LYS A 279 27.67 9.89 11.71
C LYS A 279 26.40 10.22 10.91
N LYS A 280 25.32 9.44 11.08
CA LYS A 280 24.00 9.69 10.45
C LYS A 280 23.46 11.07 10.84
N LYS A 281 23.48 11.43 12.13
CA LYS A 281 23.10 12.76 12.63
C LYS A 281 23.90 13.89 11.94
N ASN A 282 25.22 13.71 11.80
CA ASN A 282 26.09 14.70 11.17
C ASN A 282 25.83 14.83 9.65
N GLN A 283 25.58 13.72 8.95
CA GLN A 283 25.22 13.72 7.51
C GLN A 283 23.85 14.40 7.29
N ILE A 284 22.86 14.13 8.14
CA ILE A 284 21.55 14.81 8.11
C ILE A 284 21.70 16.32 8.37
N LYS A 285 22.49 16.72 9.38
CA LYS A 285 22.79 18.13 9.65
C LYS A 285 23.46 18.80 8.45
N ALA A 286 24.42 18.15 7.79
CA ALA A 286 25.10 18.69 6.61
C ALA A 286 24.18 18.93 5.39
N LEU A 287 23.12 18.11 5.23
CA LEU A 287 22.08 18.37 4.23
C LEU A 287 21.20 19.56 4.65
N LEU A 288 20.68 19.57 5.88
CA LEU A 288 19.76 20.61 6.36
C LEU A 288 20.42 22.00 6.47
N VAL A 289 21.72 22.10 6.76
CA VAL A 289 22.49 23.36 6.73
C VAL A 289 22.46 24.02 5.34
N ALA A 290 22.49 23.22 4.29
CA ALA A 290 22.48 23.68 2.89
C ALA A 290 21.07 23.81 2.29
N ALA A 291 20.02 23.43 3.04
CA ALA A 291 18.64 23.40 2.56
C ALA A 291 17.97 24.78 2.63
N THR A 292 17.11 25.06 1.65
CA THR A 292 16.39 26.33 1.42
C THR A 292 14.90 26.07 1.20
N GLU A 293 14.05 27.08 1.38
CA GLU A 293 12.61 27.01 1.07
C GLU A 293 11.90 25.75 1.64
N CYS A 294 11.36 24.90 0.77
CA CYS A 294 10.70 23.64 1.13
C CYS A 294 11.66 22.43 1.21
N GLU A 295 12.94 22.56 0.87
CA GLU A 295 13.91 21.46 0.91
C GLU A 295 14.00 20.78 2.31
N PRO A 296 13.98 21.48 3.47
CA PRO A 296 13.99 20.84 4.78
C PRO A 296 12.80 19.89 5.01
N GLN A 297 11.61 20.27 4.52
CA GLN A 297 10.39 19.45 4.62
C GLN A 297 10.55 18.14 3.85
N TYR A 298 11.05 18.21 2.63
CA TYR A 298 11.19 17.03 1.78
C TYR A 298 12.40 16.17 2.14
N LEU A 299 13.51 16.73 2.62
CA LEU A 299 14.62 15.97 3.18
C LEU A 299 14.18 15.10 4.36
N ILE A 300 13.46 15.67 5.34
CA ILE A 300 12.98 14.90 6.50
C ILE A 300 11.94 13.85 6.07
N ARG A 301 10.99 14.21 5.21
CA ARG A 301 10.00 13.26 4.69
C ARG A 301 10.63 12.11 3.89
N LEU A 302 11.72 12.35 3.17
CA LEU A 302 12.52 11.32 2.48
C LEU A 302 13.27 10.42 3.48
N LEU A 303 13.95 11.00 4.48
CA LEU A 303 14.65 10.25 5.54
C LEU A 303 13.72 9.29 6.32
N GLN A 304 12.44 9.67 6.48
CA GLN A 304 11.41 8.83 7.09
C GLN A 304 10.71 7.85 6.13
N ALA A 305 11.05 7.86 4.83
CA ALA A 305 10.30 7.23 3.73
C ALA A 305 8.80 7.60 3.66
N LYS A 306 8.41 8.74 4.24
CA LYS A 306 7.03 9.21 4.42
C LYS A 306 6.81 10.52 3.63
N LEU A 307 6.94 10.44 2.30
CA LEU A 307 6.93 11.60 1.39
C LEU A 307 5.62 12.41 1.39
N ARG A 308 4.47 11.78 1.66
CA ARG A 308 3.16 12.43 1.93
C ARG A 308 2.57 13.32 0.81
N ILE A 309 3.04 13.18 -0.43
CA ILE A 309 2.57 13.95 -1.61
C ILE A 309 1.40 13.31 -2.39
N GLY A 310 0.74 12.27 -1.88
CA GLY A 310 -0.33 11.57 -2.62
C GLY A 310 0.12 10.70 -3.80
N CYS A 311 1.23 11.02 -4.47
CA CYS A 311 1.81 10.21 -5.54
C CYS A 311 2.25 8.82 -5.03
N ALA A 312 1.80 7.77 -5.74
CA ALA A 312 2.09 6.37 -5.48
C ALA A 312 3.02 5.79 -6.57
N GLU A 313 3.62 4.61 -6.30
CA GLU A 313 4.50 3.91 -7.26
C GLU A 313 3.81 3.69 -8.62
N GLN A 314 2.52 3.32 -8.61
CA GLN A 314 1.70 3.16 -9.82
C GLN A 314 1.30 4.49 -10.52
N THR A 315 1.53 5.64 -9.90
CA THR A 315 1.39 6.96 -10.55
C THR A 315 2.73 7.38 -11.15
N LEU A 316 3.83 7.16 -10.43
CA LEU A 316 5.20 7.39 -10.91
C LEU A 316 5.52 6.57 -12.17
N LEU A 317 5.16 5.28 -12.21
CA LEU A 317 5.39 4.41 -13.38
C LEU A 317 4.61 4.86 -14.61
N ALA A 318 3.36 5.33 -14.42
CA ALA A 318 2.55 5.88 -15.51
C ALA A 318 3.16 7.19 -16.04
N ALA A 319 3.50 8.12 -15.14
CA ALA A 319 4.14 9.37 -15.48
C ALA A 319 5.50 9.18 -16.18
N LEU A 320 6.28 8.16 -15.79
CA LEU A 320 7.54 7.80 -16.45
C LEU A 320 7.30 7.25 -17.88
N GLY A 321 6.28 6.42 -18.08
CA GLY A 321 5.89 5.94 -19.41
C GLY A 321 5.41 7.08 -20.32
N GLN A 322 4.54 7.96 -19.82
CA GLN A 322 4.10 9.16 -20.56
C GLN A 322 5.27 10.10 -20.86
N ALA A 323 6.14 10.38 -19.89
CA ALA A 323 7.31 11.22 -20.07
C ALA A 323 8.26 10.67 -21.15
N ALA A 324 8.46 9.35 -21.16
CA ALA A 324 9.22 8.67 -22.19
C ALA A 324 8.56 8.80 -23.57
N ALA A 325 7.25 8.56 -23.68
CA ALA A 325 6.52 8.68 -24.95
C ALA A 325 6.57 10.11 -25.54
N TYR A 326 6.47 11.14 -24.69
CA TYR A 326 6.64 12.55 -25.09
C TYR A 326 8.10 12.95 -25.38
N SER A 327 9.09 12.17 -24.93
CA SER A 327 10.52 12.45 -25.10
C SER A 327 11.22 11.52 -26.09
N GLU A 328 10.45 10.63 -26.72
CA GLU A 328 10.95 9.53 -27.55
C GLU A 328 11.64 10.04 -28.83
N LYS A 329 12.76 9.39 -29.17
CA LYS A 329 13.65 9.74 -30.29
C LYS A 329 14.14 8.51 -31.06
N HIS A 330 14.03 7.31 -30.49
CA HIS A 330 14.60 6.08 -31.05
C HIS A 330 13.67 5.41 -32.06
N SER A 331 12.37 5.38 -31.79
CA SER A 331 11.36 4.83 -32.71
C SER A 331 10.01 5.54 -32.58
N LYS A 332 9.16 5.38 -33.60
CA LYS A 332 7.73 5.72 -33.51
C LYS A 332 6.98 4.64 -32.71
N PRO A 333 5.77 4.96 -32.18
CA PRO A 333 4.88 3.92 -31.67
C PRO A 333 4.53 2.90 -32.77
N PRO A 334 4.49 1.59 -32.47
CA PRO A 334 3.93 0.57 -33.35
C PRO A 334 2.52 0.94 -33.85
N PRO A 335 2.20 0.70 -35.14
CA PRO A 335 0.99 1.23 -35.79
C PRO A 335 -0.32 0.61 -35.28
N GLU A 336 -0.26 -0.49 -34.53
CA GLU A 336 -1.42 -1.15 -33.91
C GLU A 336 -1.90 -0.42 -32.64
N ILE A 337 -1.08 0.51 -32.09
CA ILE A 337 -1.31 1.13 -30.78
C ILE A 337 -2.16 2.39 -30.92
N GLN A 338 -3.45 2.25 -30.63
CA GLN A 338 -4.44 3.34 -30.71
C GLN A 338 -4.23 4.46 -29.67
N SER A 339 -3.76 4.13 -28.46
CA SER A 339 -3.34 5.11 -27.45
C SER A 339 -1.88 4.89 -27.03
N PRO A 340 -0.93 5.62 -27.62
CA PRO A 340 0.48 5.51 -27.27
C PRO A 340 0.78 5.86 -25.81
N LEU A 341 0.10 6.84 -25.21
CA LEU A 341 0.38 7.30 -23.84
C LEU A 341 -0.07 6.28 -22.77
N ASP A 342 -1.22 5.63 -22.97
CA ASP A 342 -1.68 4.57 -22.06
C ASP A 342 -0.79 3.34 -22.21
N LYS A 343 -0.50 2.93 -23.45
CA LYS A 343 0.35 1.76 -23.70
C LYS A 343 1.80 1.98 -23.23
N ALA A 344 2.31 3.20 -23.31
CA ALA A 344 3.60 3.58 -22.71
C ALA A 344 3.59 3.42 -21.18
N SER A 345 2.51 3.88 -20.54
CA SER A 345 2.31 3.72 -19.09
C SER A 345 2.28 2.25 -18.70
N ASP A 346 1.63 1.39 -19.49
CA ASP A 346 1.52 -0.03 -19.21
C ASP A 346 2.81 -0.81 -19.50
N ILE A 347 3.55 -0.44 -20.56
CA ILE A 347 4.91 -0.97 -20.82
C ILE A 347 5.80 -0.77 -19.60
N VAL A 348 5.87 0.45 -19.04
CA VAL A 348 6.73 0.75 -17.88
C VAL A 348 6.25 0.03 -16.62
N LYS A 349 4.93 -0.13 -16.41
CA LYS A 349 4.39 -0.93 -15.29
C LYS A 349 4.75 -2.42 -15.42
N GLN A 350 4.57 -3.01 -16.60
CA GLN A 350 4.80 -4.44 -16.89
C GLN A 350 6.29 -4.78 -16.79
N VAL A 351 7.15 -3.93 -17.37
CA VAL A 351 8.60 -4.08 -17.29
C VAL A 351 9.08 -3.96 -15.84
N TYR A 352 8.57 -2.99 -15.07
CA TYR A 352 8.92 -2.85 -13.65
C TYR A 352 8.32 -3.94 -12.74
N SER A 353 7.24 -4.62 -13.14
CA SER A 353 6.70 -5.73 -12.35
C SER A 353 7.50 -7.03 -12.56
N VAL A 354 8.09 -7.24 -13.73
CA VAL A 354 9.03 -8.34 -14.02
C VAL A 354 10.44 -8.04 -13.50
N LEU A 355 10.91 -6.80 -13.64
CA LEU A 355 12.26 -6.34 -13.28
C LEU A 355 12.19 -5.08 -12.40
N PRO A 356 12.07 -5.18 -11.06
CA PRO A 356 11.82 -4.02 -10.18
C PRO A 356 13.07 -3.15 -9.88
N ASP A 357 13.88 -2.89 -10.92
CA ASP A 357 15.19 -2.24 -10.90
C ASP A 357 15.16 -0.96 -11.78
N TYR A 358 15.19 0.22 -11.14
CA TYR A 358 15.14 1.50 -11.87
C TYR A 358 16.49 1.88 -12.48
N ASP A 359 17.63 1.47 -11.88
CA ASP A 359 18.96 1.70 -12.45
C ASP A 359 19.03 1.06 -13.86
N LYS A 360 18.54 -0.19 -14.02
CA LYS A 360 18.44 -0.87 -15.33
C LYS A 360 17.39 -0.29 -16.27
N ILE A 361 16.14 -0.15 -15.81
CA ILE A 361 15.02 0.25 -16.68
C ILE A 361 15.24 1.64 -17.28
N ILE A 362 15.72 2.59 -16.47
CA ILE A 362 15.94 3.96 -16.94
C ILE A 362 17.14 4.03 -17.89
N SER A 363 18.18 3.20 -17.68
CA SER A 363 19.29 3.09 -18.62
C SER A 363 18.80 2.64 -20.01
N ALA A 364 18.07 1.53 -20.10
CA ALA A 364 17.52 1.03 -21.37
C ALA A 364 16.52 2.02 -22.00
N LEU A 365 15.66 2.64 -21.19
CA LEU A 365 14.71 3.66 -21.64
C LEU A 365 15.39 4.86 -22.30
N LEU A 366 16.53 5.31 -21.76
CA LEU A 366 17.28 6.46 -22.27
C LEU A 366 18.19 6.13 -23.47
N THR A 367 18.55 4.86 -23.67
CA THR A 367 19.52 4.43 -24.70
C THR A 367 18.92 3.66 -25.88
N GLU A 368 17.76 3.01 -25.67
CA GLU A 368 17.13 2.12 -26.66
C GLU A 368 15.65 2.46 -26.92
N GLY A 369 15.04 3.29 -26.05
CA GLY A 369 13.68 3.79 -26.20
C GLY A 369 12.60 2.94 -25.52
N LEU A 370 11.45 3.58 -25.31
CA LEU A 370 10.27 3.04 -24.64
C LEU A 370 9.76 1.75 -25.30
N TRP A 371 9.67 1.74 -26.62
CA TRP A 371 9.02 0.67 -27.39
C TRP A 371 9.84 -0.62 -27.44
N MET A 372 11.13 -0.55 -27.09
CA MET A 372 12.03 -1.71 -26.98
C MET A 372 12.16 -2.24 -25.55
N LEU A 373 11.76 -1.48 -24.52
CA LEU A 373 11.84 -1.91 -23.11
C LEU A 373 11.34 -3.35 -22.85
N PRO A 374 10.18 -3.83 -23.38
CA PRO A 374 9.71 -5.19 -23.13
C PRO A 374 10.61 -6.30 -23.70
N LYS A 375 11.47 -5.99 -24.68
CA LYS A 375 12.41 -6.94 -25.28
C LYS A 375 13.75 -6.98 -24.55
N ASN A 376 14.11 -5.89 -23.89
CA ASN A 376 15.45 -5.66 -23.33
C ASN A 376 15.45 -5.80 -21.81
N CYS A 377 14.48 -5.19 -21.13
CA CYS A 377 14.26 -5.32 -19.69
C CYS A 377 13.36 -6.53 -19.38
N LYS A 378 13.87 -7.71 -19.73
CA LYS A 378 13.23 -9.00 -19.47
C LYS A 378 13.37 -9.45 -18.02
N PHE A 379 12.70 -10.55 -17.71
CA PHE A 379 12.98 -11.39 -16.56
C PHE A 379 14.49 -11.68 -16.42
N THR A 380 14.98 -11.84 -15.19
CA THR A 380 16.38 -12.13 -14.91
C THR A 380 16.48 -13.01 -13.66
N LEU A 381 17.08 -14.19 -13.79
CA LEU A 381 17.33 -15.09 -12.67
C LEU A 381 18.18 -14.37 -11.60
N GLY A 382 17.77 -14.50 -10.33
CA GLY A 382 18.38 -13.76 -9.21
C GLY A 382 17.87 -12.32 -9.00
N LEU A 383 16.89 -11.84 -9.78
CA LEU A 383 16.16 -10.61 -9.48
C LEU A 383 14.67 -10.92 -9.23
N PRO A 384 14.10 -10.58 -8.06
CA PRO A 384 12.75 -10.97 -7.69
C PRO A 384 11.66 -10.29 -8.53
N ILE A 385 10.71 -11.09 -9.01
CA ILE A 385 9.50 -10.67 -9.72
C ILE A 385 8.48 -10.13 -8.71
N ARG A 386 7.73 -9.06 -9.04
CA ARG A 386 6.61 -8.61 -8.21
C ARG A 386 5.49 -9.66 -8.19
N PRO A 387 5.03 -10.13 -7.01
CA PRO A 387 4.07 -11.23 -6.95
C PRO A 387 2.70 -10.90 -7.56
N MET A 388 2.07 -11.92 -8.14
CA MET A 388 0.67 -11.90 -8.59
C MET A 388 -0.28 -11.80 -7.38
N LEU A 389 -1.32 -10.96 -7.47
CA LEU A 389 -2.13 -10.56 -6.31
C LEU A 389 -3.61 -11.00 -6.45
N PRO A 390 -4.16 -11.78 -5.49
CA PRO A 390 -5.56 -12.21 -5.53
C PRO A 390 -6.56 -11.12 -5.11
N LYS A 391 -7.64 -10.97 -5.89
CA LYS A 391 -8.81 -10.15 -5.53
C LYS A 391 -9.64 -10.84 -4.43
N ALA A 392 -10.26 -10.08 -3.53
CA ALA A 392 -11.15 -10.67 -2.53
C ALA A 392 -12.48 -11.11 -3.16
N ALA A 393 -12.96 -12.30 -2.76
CA ALA A 393 -14.32 -12.78 -2.98
C ALA A 393 -15.01 -12.98 -1.61
N LYS A 394 -16.33 -12.78 -1.56
CA LYS A 394 -17.12 -12.78 -0.31
C LYS A 394 -17.79 -14.12 0.00
N SER A 395 -17.97 -14.98 -1.00
CA SER A 395 -18.62 -16.30 -0.84
C SER A 395 -18.20 -17.29 -1.92
N VAL A 396 -18.45 -18.58 -1.66
CA VAL A 396 -18.33 -19.66 -2.66
C VAL A 396 -19.20 -19.38 -3.89
N THR A 397 -20.40 -18.83 -3.70
CA THR A 397 -21.30 -18.45 -4.79
C THR A 397 -20.75 -17.33 -5.68
N GLU A 398 -20.01 -16.35 -5.13
CA GLU A 398 -19.34 -15.32 -5.93
C GLU A 398 -18.25 -15.92 -6.84
N ILE A 399 -17.53 -16.93 -6.34
CA ILE A 399 -16.50 -17.65 -7.09
C ILE A 399 -17.12 -18.45 -8.25
N LEU A 400 -18.15 -19.27 -7.96
CA LEU A 400 -18.82 -20.11 -8.95
C LEU A 400 -19.53 -19.29 -10.03
N ASN A 401 -20.19 -18.18 -9.66
CA ASN A 401 -20.80 -17.26 -10.63
C ASN A 401 -19.77 -16.56 -11.51
N LYS A 402 -18.53 -16.40 -11.04
CA LYS A 402 -17.47 -15.71 -11.77
C LYS A 402 -16.69 -16.65 -12.70
N PHE A 403 -16.40 -17.87 -12.27
CA PHE A 403 -15.70 -18.88 -13.06
C PHE A 403 -16.68 -19.90 -13.67
N GLN A 404 -17.89 -19.44 -14.02
CA GLN A 404 -18.91 -20.30 -14.61
C GLN A 404 -18.44 -20.86 -15.95
N GLY A 405 -18.22 -22.18 -16.01
CA GLY A 405 -17.72 -22.88 -17.20
C GLY A 405 -16.19 -22.92 -17.33
N VAL A 406 -15.44 -22.28 -16.43
CA VAL A 406 -13.97 -22.24 -16.43
C VAL A 406 -13.44 -23.21 -15.37
N GLU A 407 -12.46 -24.04 -15.71
CA GLU A 407 -11.82 -24.94 -14.74
C GLU A 407 -10.92 -24.15 -13.77
N PHE A 408 -11.18 -24.26 -12.47
CA PHE A 408 -10.40 -23.62 -11.41
C PHE A 408 -10.04 -24.59 -10.29
N THR A 409 -8.97 -24.24 -9.58
CA THR A 409 -8.43 -24.98 -8.43
C THR A 409 -8.46 -24.09 -7.20
N CYS A 410 -8.85 -24.66 -6.06
CA CYS A 410 -8.76 -24.06 -4.74
C CYS A 410 -7.52 -24.59 -4.03
N GLU A 411 -6.80 -23.71 -3.35
CA GLU A 411 -5.62 -24.02 -2.56
C GLU A 411 -5.83 -23.49 -1.13
N TYR A 412 -5.26 -24.15 -0.13
CA TYR A 412 -5.22 -23.61 1.24
C TYR A 412 -4.52 -22.25 1.26
N LYS A 413 -5.18 -21.23 1.83
CA LYS A 413 -4.51 -19.95 2.11
C LYS A 413 -3.81 -20.00 3.47
N TYR A 414 -2.60 -20.55 3.47
CA TYR A 414 -1.67 -20.52 4.60
C TYR A 414 -1.47 -19.13 5.22
N ASP A 415 -1.14 -19.10 6.50
CA ASP A 415 -0.87 -17.90 7.30
C ASP A 415 0.64 -17.80 7.63
N GLY A 416 1.42 -17.21 6.72
CA GLY A 416 2.88 -17.21 6.80
C GLY A 416 3.54 -15.98 6.17
N GLU A 417 4.82 -16.14 5.78
CA GLU A 417 5.56 -15.16 4.98
C GLU A 417 5.67 -15.66 3.54
N ARG A 418 4.90 -15.09 2.61
CA ARG A 418 5.09 -15.31 1.17
C ARG A 418 6.52 -14.99 0.75
N ALA A 419 7.18 -16.02 0.24
CA ALA A 419 8.57 -16.02 -0.16
C ALA A 419 8.71 -16.43 -1.63
N GLN A 420 9.59 -15.75 -2.34
CA GLN A 420 10.02 -16.14 -3.68
C GLN A 420 11.44 -16.69 -3.54
N ILE A 421 11.61 -17.99 -3.77
CA ILE A 421 12.86 -18.72 -3.57
C ILE A 421 13.53 -18.96 -4.92
N HIS A 422 14.69 -18.34 -5.10
CA HIS A 422 15.51 -18.43 -6.30
C HIS A 422 16.63 -19.43 -6.04
N TYR A 423 16.79 -20.40 -6.95
CA TYR A 423 17.97 -21.26 -7.00
C TYR A 423 18.76 -20.92 -8.26
N LEU A 424 19.97 -20.41 -8.09
CA LEU A 424 20.85 -20.01 -9.19
C LEU A 424 21.66 -21.21 -9.71
N GLU A 425 22.10 -21.15 -10.96
CA GLU A 425 22.89 -22.22 -11.62
C GLU A 425 24.20 -22.57 -10.88
N ASN A 426 24.75 -21.62 -10.10
CA ASN A 426 25.93 -21.82 -9.27
C ASN A 426 25.63 -22.43 -7.88
N GLY A 427 24.40 -22.92 -7.65
CA GLY A 427 23.97 -23.54 -6.41
C GLY A 427 23.55 -22.58 -5.30
N LYS A 428 23.69 -21.26 -5.50
CA LYS A 428 23.29 -20.25 -4.51
C LYS A 428 21.76 -20.16 -4.42
N VAL A 429 21.23 -20.18 -3.20
CA VAL A 429 19.80 -19.90 -2.93
C VAL A 429 19.65 -18.45 -2.46
N GLU A 430 18.65 -17.74 -3.00
CA GLU A 430 18.23 -16.43 -2.49
C GLU A 430 16.71 -16.39 -2.28
N ILE A 431 16.30 -15.94 -1.09
CA ILE A 431 14.91 -15.87 -0.66
C ILE A 431 14.52 -14.39 -0.57
N TYR A 432 13.43 -14.00 -1.22
CA TYR A 432 12.88 -12.64 -1.22
C TYR A 432 11.46 -12.60 -0.66
N THR A 433 11.10 -11.52 0.03
CA THR A 433 9.74 -11.27 0.49
C THR A 433 8.82 -10.87 -0.67
N ARG A 434 7.51 -10.90 -0.41
CA ARG A 434 6.45 -10.27 -1.22
C ARG A 434 6.76 -8.82 -1.70
N GLN A 435 7.62 -8.07 -1.02
CA GLN A 435 8.01 -6.69 -1.37
C GLN A 435 9.32 -6.63 -2.18
N ALA A 436 9.82 -7.77 -2.68
CA ALA A 436 11.10 -7.95 -3.36
C ALA A 436 12.34 -7.73 -2.46
N GLU A 437 12.18 -7.76 -1.14
CA GLU A 437 13.27 -7.53 -0.19
C GLU A 437 13.99 -8.84 0.15
N ARG A 438 15.33 -8.86 0.13
CA ARG A 438 16.13 -10.05 0.43
C ARG A 438 15.98 -10.48 1.90
N ASN A 439 15.52 -11.70 2.15
CA ASN A 439 15.21 -12.27 3.47
C ASN A 439 15.97 -13.59 3.74
N THR A 440 17.02 -13.88 2.97
CA THR A 440 17.72 -15.18 2.96
C THR A 440 18.39 -15.50 4.30
N GLU A 441 18.87 -14.48 5.02
CA GLU A 441 19.55 -14.60 6.32
C GLU A 441 18.63 -14.89 7.51
N LYS A 442 17.30 -14.98 7.30
CA LYS A 442 16.29 -15.40 8.28
C LYS A 442 16.04 -16.93 8.24
N PHE A 443 16.32 -17.58 7.10
CA PHE A 443 15.86 -18.94 6.80
C PHE A 443 16.98 -19.86 6.24
N PRO A 444 18.10 -20.08 6.97
CA PRO A 444 19.17 -20.97 6.53
C PRO A 444 18.73 -22.46 6.46
N ASP A 445 17.74 -22.83 7.28
CA ASP A 445 17.04 -24.11 7.25
C ASP A 445 16.23 -24.32 5.96
N VAL A 446 15.53 -23.28 5.48
CA VAL A 446 14.83 -23.33 4.18
C VAL A 446 15.84 -23.44 3.04
N VAL A 447 16.96 -22.69 3.09
CA VAL A 447 18.04 -22.81 2.11
C VAL A 447 18.58 -24.25 2.03
N ALA A 448 18.80 -24.90 3.18
CA ALA A 448 19.25 -26.30 3.24
C ALA A 448 18.18 -27.29 2.74
N ALA A 449 16.93 -27.16 3.20
CA ALA A 449 15.83 -28.04 2.83
C ALA A 449 15.55 -28.00 1.32
N VAL A 450 15.40 -26.80 0.76
CA VAL A 450 15.13 -26.59 -0.67
C VAL A 450 16.29 -27.09 -1.55
N SER A 451 17.53 -26.91 -1.12
CA SER A 451 18.71 -27.43 -1.85
C SER A 451 18.78 -28.96 -1.86
N ARG A 452 18.22 -29.61 -0.82
CA ARG A 452 18.17 -31.08 -0.65
C ARG A 452 16.98 -31.73 -1.35
N LEU A 453 15.83 -31.05 -1.38
CA LEU A 453 14.54 -31.58 -1.84
C LEU A 453 14.21 -31.23 -3.30
N LYS A 454 15.03 -30.41 -3.98
CA LYS A 454 15.00 -30.31 -5.45
C LYS A 454 15.55 -31.60 -6.08
N LYS A 455 14.95 -32.07 -7.17
CA LYS A 455 15.44 -33.25 -7.89
C LYS A 455 16.77 -32.97 -8.60
N LYS A 456 17.54 -34.04 -8.88
CA LYS A 456 18.87 -33.96 -9.51
C LYS A 456 18.85 -33.33 -10.92
N SER A 457 17.71 -33.40 -11.61
CA SER A 457 17.47 -32.77 -12.92
C SER A 457 17.31 -31.24 -12.86
N VAL A 458 17.18 -30.64 -11.68
CA VAL A 458 16.93 -29.20 -11.51
C VAL A 458 18.25 -28.46 -11.31
N SER A 459 18.65 -27.62 -12.26
CA SER A 459 19.85 -26.76 -12.18
C SER A 459 19.54 -25.38 -11.60
N SER A 460 18.35 -24.84 -11.87
CA SER A 460 17.95 -23.47 -11.50
C SER A 460 16.44 -23.32 -11.51
N PHE A 461 15.86 -22.55 -10.59
CA PHE A 461 14.41 -22.29 -10.59
C PHE A 461 14.04 -21.00 -9.85
N ILE A 462 12.77 -20.59 -9.99
CA ILE A 462 12.10 -19.67 -9.06
C ILE A 462 10.77 -20.28 -8.61
N LEU A 463 10.66 -20.50 -7.30
CA LEU A 463 9.50 -21.03 -6.59
C LEU A 463 8.76 -19.89 -5.88
N ASP A 464 7.43 -19.84 -6.02
CA ASP A 464 6.56 -18.95 -5.24
C ASP A 464 5.82 -19.80 -4.19
N CYS A 465 5.96 -19.42 -2.93
CA CYS A 465 5.58 -20.24 -1.79
C CYS A 465 5.21 -19.41 -0.57
N GLU A 466 4.53 -20.01 0.40
CA GLU A 466 4.38 -19.45 1.74
C GLU A 466 5.30 -20.21 2.70
N ILE A 467 6.17 -19.50 3.45
CA ILE A 467 6.92 -20.09 4.56
C ILE A 467 6.05 -19.96 5.80
N VAL A 468 5.73 -21.08 6.46
CA VAL A 468 4.81 -21.13 7.62
C VAL A 468 5.51 -21.76 8.80
N ALA A 469 5.28 -21.25 10.02
CA ALA A 469 5.75 -21.91 11.23
C ALA A 469 5.06 -23.28 11.38
N TYR A 470 5.82 -24.30 11.76
CA TYR A 470 5.38 -25.69 11.68
C TYR A 470 6.02 -26.52 12.78
N ASP A 471 5.21 -27.20 13.59
CA ASP A 471 5.72 -28.19 14.52
C ASP A 471 5.90 -29.54 13.79
N ARG A 472 7.12 -30.08 13.86
CA ARG A 472 7.46 -31.37 13.25
C ARG A 472 7.10 -32.58 14.11
N ALA A 473 6.84 -32.39 15.41
CA ALA A 473 6.37 -33.45 16.30
C ALA A 473 4.87 -33.73 16.09
N THR A 474 4.00 -32.75 16.39
CA THR A 474 2.54 -32.87 16.18
C THR A 474 2.12 -32.78 14.71
N ARG A 475 3.02 -32.37 13.80
CA ARG A 475 2.78 -32.10 12.38
C ARG A 475 1.77 -30.96 12.11
N LYS A 476 1.57 -30.08 13.09
CA LYS A 476 0.63 -28.95 13.02
C LYS A 476 1.25 -27.69 12.43
N LEU A 477 0.39 -26.90 11.78
CA LEU A 477 0.68 -25.53 11.38
C LEU A 477 0.58 -24.60 12.59
N LEU A 478 1.58 -23.75 12.77
CA LEU A 478 1.66 -22.76 13.85
C LEU A 478 1.38 -21.36 13.32
N SER A 479 0.97 -20.45 14.20
CA SER A 479 0.51 -19.12 13.83
C SER A 479 1.59 -18.26 13.14
N PHE A 480 1.16 -17.27 12.36
CA PHE A 480 2.05 -16.22 11.86
C PHE A 480 2.74 -15.42 12.98
N GLN A 481 2.18 -15.35 14.20
CA GLN A 481 2.88 -14.74 15.34
C GLN A 481 4.09 -15.58 15.75
N THR A 482 3.93 -16.90 15.83
CA THR A 482 5.02 -17.86 16.08
C THR A 482 6.10 -17.76 14.99
N LEU A 483 5.74 -17.43 13.75
CA LEU A 483 6.71 -17.17 12.67
C LEU A 483 7.48 -15.84 12.81
N ARG A 484 6.93 -14.85 13.53
CA ARG A 484 7.56 -13.53 13.72
C ARG A 484 8.69 -13.51 14.74
N THR A 485 8.61 -14.35 15.78
CA THR A 485 9.65 -14.49 16.82
C THR A 485 10.96 -15.08 16.28
N ARG A 486 10.98 -15.59 15.03
CA ARG A 486 12.22 -15.95 14.34
C ARG A 486 13.10 -14.72 14.09
N ALA A 487 14.27 -14.72 14.71
CA ALA A 487 15.34 -13.73 14.54
C ALA A 487 15.57 -13.35 13.05
N ARG A 488 15.74 -12.06 12.79
CA ARG A 488 15.54 -11.47 11.44
C ARG A 488 16.79 -11.41 10.56
N LYS A 489 17.97 -11.65 11.12
CA LYS A 489 19.27 -11.46 10.46
C LYS A 489 20.29 -12.42 11.05
N LYS A 490 21.18 -12.93 10.20
CA LYS A 490 22.32 -13.79 10.59
C LYS A 490 21.92 -14.95 11.51
N VAL A 491 20.80 -15.60 11.22
CA VAL A 491 20.39 -16.81 11.94
C VAL A 491 21.37 -17.93 11.58
N GLU A 492 21.98 -18.59 12.57
CA GLU A 492 22.66 -19.87 12.36
C GLU A 492 21.67 -21.01 12.59
N THR A 493 21.84 -22.14 11.87
CA THR A 493 20.88 -23.25 11.90
C THR A 493 20.68 -23.88 13.29
N LYS A 494 21.67 -23.73 14.18
CA LYS A 494 21.64 -24.20 15.58
C LYS A 494 20.72 -23.37 16.49
N ASP A 495 20.47 -22.10 16.14
CA ASP A 495 19.77 -21.13 17.00
C ASP A 495 18.26 -21.05 16.67
N ILE A 496 17.75 -21.98 15.84
CA ILE A 496 16.37 -21.99 15.36
C ILE A 496 15.45 -22.64 16.39
N LYS A 497 14.81 -21.82 17.24
CA LYS A 497 13.72 -22.26 18.13
C LYS A 497 12.45 -22.67 17.35
N VAL A 498 12.06 -21.89 16.33
CA VAL A 498 10.81 -22.11 15.57
C VAL A 498 11.09 -22.75 14.21
N ASN A 499 10.67 -23.99 14.05
CA ASN A 499 10.70 -24.72 12.78
C ASN A 499 9.68 -24.15 11.76
N VAL A 500 9.99 -24.30 10.48
CA VAL A 500 9.11 -23.88 9.37
C VAL A 500 9.00 -24.96 8.29
N CYS A 501 7.89 -24.91 7.55
CA CYS A 501 7.67 -25.66 6.31
C CYS A 501 7.45 -24.67 5.15
N VAL A 502 7.92 -25.04 3.96
CA VAL A 502 7.67 -24.31 2.71
C VAL A 502 6.48 -24.93 1.99
N PHE A 503 5.42 -24.15 1.76
CA PHE A 503 4.27 -24.57 0.94
C PHE A 503 4.37 -23.95 -0.46
N GLY A 504 4.88 -24.73 -1.41
CA GLY A 504 5.04 -24.33 -2.81
C GLY A 504 3.69 -24.32 -3.55
N PHE A 505 3.38 -23.20 -4.22
CA PHE A 505 2.09 -23.02 -4.92
C PHE A 505 2.21 -22.50 -6.36
N ASP A 506 3.40 -22.07 -6.82
CA ASP A 506 3.65 -21.75 -8.22
C ASP A 506 5.14 -21.88 -8.57
N LEU A 507 5.45 -22.09 -9.86
CA LEU A 507 6.81 -22.17 -10.38
C LEU A 507 6.95 -21.21 -11.56
N LEU A 508 7.83 -20.21 -11.42
CA LEU A 508 7.91 -19.07 -12.33
C LEU A 508 9.04 -19.23 -13.36
N TYR A 509 10.03 -20.07 -13.07
CA TYR A 509 11.19 -20.33 -13.91
C TYR A 509 11.79 -21.70 -13.57
N LEU A 510 12.29 -22.42 -14.57
CA LEU A 510 12.93 -23.73 -14.41
C LEU A 510 13.99 -23.95 -15.50
N ASN A 511 15.23 -24.30 -15.13
CA ASN A 511 16.30 -24.77 -16.02
C ASN A 511 16.46 -23.97 -17.33
N GLY A 512 16.54 -22.64 -17.27
CA GLY A 512 16.64 -21.77 -18.46
C GLY A 512 15.29 -21.27 -19.01
N GLN A 513 14.17 -21.94 -18.72
CA GLN A 513 12.85 -21.62 -19.24
C GLN A 513 12.06 -20.69 -18.30
N GLU A 514 11.60 -19.56 -18.86
CA GLU A 514 10.59 -18.69 -18.23
C GLU A 514 9.20 -19.34 -18.32
N LEU A 515 8.48 -19.43 -17.19
CA LEU A 515 7.16 -20.06 -17.13
C LEU A 515 6.01 -19.05 -16.98
N LEU A 516 6.28 -17.74 -16.90
CA LEU A 516 5.24 -16.72 -16.59
C LEU A 516 4.08 -16.69 -17.59
N GLN A 517 4.33 -17.06 -18.85
CA GLN A 517 3.31 -17.08 -19.92
C GLN A 517 2.69 -18.47 -20.12
N GLU A 518 3.14 -19.49 -19.39
CA GLU A 518 2.49 -20.79 -19.34
C GLU A 518 1.27 -20.75 -18.42
N ASN A 519 0.26 -21.56 -18.71
CA ASN A 519 -0.93 -21.70 -17.85
C ASN A 519 -0.61 -22.42 -16.54
N LEU A 520 -1.37 -22.12 -15.47
CA LEU A 520 -1.11 -22.65 -14.13
C LEU A 520 -1.00 -24.18 -14.10
N ARG A 521 -1.80 -24.90 -14.90
CA ARG A 521 -1.68 -26.36 -15.03
C ARG A 521 -0.25 -26.80 -15.38
N VAL A 522 0.34 -26.22 -16.42
CA VAL A 522 1.71 -26.52 -16.87
C VAL A 522 2.75 -26.12 -15.82
N ARG A 523 2.60 -24.94 -15.19
CA ARG A 523 3.51 -24.49 -14.12
C ARG A 523 3.46 -25.40 -12.89
N ARG A 524 2.28 -25.90 -12.54
CA ARG A 524 2.05 -26.86 -11.44
C ARG A 524 2.58 -28.26 -11.77
N GLU A 525 2.44 -28.72 -13.02
CA GLU A 525 3.07 -29.96 -13.48
C GLU A 525 4.60 -29.89 -13.39
N HIS A 526 5.20 -28.76 -13.80
CA HIS A 526 6.63 -28.52 -13.59
C HIS A 526 7.01 -28.42 -12.10
N LEU A 527 6.18 -27.81 -11.24
CA LEU A 527 6.39 -27.75 -9.79
C LEU A 527 6.49 -29.16 -9.18
N TYR A 528 5.48 -30.00 -9.43
CA TYR A 528 5.42 -31.37 -8.91
C TYR A 528 6.52 -32.26 -9.52
N ALA A 529 6.89 -32.03 -10.78
CA ALA A 529 8.02 -32.70 -11.39
C ALA A 529 9.37 -32.31 -10.75
N SER A 530 9.54 -31.08 -10.24
CA SER A 530 10.84 -30.53 -9.83
C SER A 530 11.31 -30.87 -8.41
N PHE A 531 10.40 -31.15 -7.48
CA PHE A 531 10.71 -31.36 -6.06
C PHE A 531 10.19 -32.70 -5.54
N ASP A 532 10.81 -33.21 -4.49
CA ASP A 532 10.30 -34.28 -3.63
C ASP A 532 9.71 -33.65 -2.35
N GLU A 533 8.54 -34.10 -1.90
CA GLU A 533 7.91 -33.58 -0.69
C GLU A 533 8.45 -34.23 0.58
N GLU A 534 8.62 -33.43 1.64
CA GLU A 534 8.96 -33.90 2.98
C GLU A 534 8.19 -33.10 4.04
N SER A 535 7.38 -33.82 4.83
CA SER A 535 6.47 -33.23 5.82
C SER A 535 7.20 -32.31 6.79
N GLY A 536 6.78 -31.05 6.87
CA GLY A 536 7.40 -30.06 7.75
C GLY A 536 8.71 -29.45 7.24
N PHE A 537 9.08 -29.66 5.97
CA PHE A 537 10.23 -29.02 5.33
C PHE A 537 9.87 -28.37 4.00
N LEU A 538 9.39 -29.14 3.03
CA LEU A 538 8.89 -28.66 1.74
C LEU A 538 7.71 -29.53 1.33
N GLN A 539 6.56 -28.90 1.12
CA GLN A 539 5.34 -29.54 0.67
C GLN A 539 4.70 -28.67 -0.43
N PHE A 540 3.78 -29.24 -1.20
CA PHE A 540 2.93 -28.46 -2.09
C PHE A 540 1.73 -27.92 -1.33
N ALA A 541 1.14 -26.82 -1.83
CA ALA A 541 -0.11 -26.31 -1.28
C ALA A 541 -1.21 -27.37 -1.42
N THR A 542 -1.96 -27.65 -0.35
CA THR A 542 -3.12 -28.56 -0.37
C THR A 542 -4.16 -28.01 -1.35
N THR A 543 -4.59 -28.81 -2.34
CA THR A 543 -5.52 -28.37 -3.40
C THR A 543 -6.77 -29.22 -3.53
N LEU A 544 -7.86 -28.58 -3.98
CA LEU A 544 -9.06 -29.20 -4.54
C LEU A 544 -9.31 -28.61 -5.94
N THR A 545 -9.87 -29.40 -6.86
CA THR A 545 -10.39 -28.92 -8.14
C THR A 545 -11.82 -29.41 -8.25
N SER A 546 -12.78 -28.52 -8.01
CA SER A 546 -14.22 -28.84 -7.97
C SER A 546 -15.05 -27.60 -8.26
N ASN A 547 -16.22 -27.81 -8.85
CA ASN A 547 -17.27 -26.82 -9.07
C ASN A 547 -18.49 -27.03 -8.15
N ASP A 548 -18.45 -28.00 -7.23
CA ASP A 548 -19.55 -28.26 -6.30
C ASP A 548 -19.53 -27.30 -5.09
N VAL A 549 -20.73 -26.92 -4.63
CA VAL A 549 -20.91 -25.96 -3.55
C VAL A 549 -20.57 -26.54 -2.17
N GLU A 550 -20.88 -27.82 -1.94
CA GLU A 550 -20.69 -28.50 -0.65
C GLU A 550 -19.24 -28.95 -0.49
N GLU A 551 -18.61 -29.48 -1.54
CA GLU A 551 -17.17 -29.79 -1.55
C GLU A 551 -16.32 -28.54 -1.30
N LEU A 552 -16.63 -27.41 -1.96
CA LEU A 552 -15.90 -26.15 -1.77
C LEU A 552 -16.10 -25.55 -0.37
N GLN A 553 -17.28 -25.73 0.25
CA GLN A 553 -17.51 -25.34 1.64
C GLN A 553 -16.75 -26.26 2.60
N ASN A 554 -16.84 -27.57 2.42
CA ASN A 554 -16.11 -28.56 3.22
C ASN A 554 -14.59 -28.30 3.18
N PHE A 555 -14.03 -28.05 1.99
CA PHE A 555 -12.61 -27.71 1.82
C PHE A 555 -12.22 -26.39 2.50
N LEU A 556 -13.12 -25.39 2.54
CA LEU A 556 -12.91 -24.16 3.31
C LEU A 556 -12.92 -24.44 4.84
N TYR A 557 -13.84 -25.27 5.33
CA TYR A 557 -13.85 -25.69 6.74
C TYR A 557 -12.58 -26.47 7.11
N GLN A 558 -12.12 -27.37 6.24
CA GLN A 558 -10.87 -28.12 6.43
C GLN A 558 -9.64 -27.20 6.42
N ALA A 559 -9.60 -26.18 5.56
CA ALA A 559 -8.53 -25.18 5.55
C ALA A 559 -8.49 -24.39 6.88
N VAL A 560 -9.66 -23.93 7.37
CA VAL A 560 -9.74 -23.18 8.64
C VAL A 560 -9.39 -24.06 9.85
N GLY A 561 -9.84 -25.33 9.87
CA GLY A 561 -9.44 -26.31 10.89
C GLY A 561 -7.94 -26.67 10.83
N ALA A 562 -7.33 -26.63 9.65
CA ALA A 562 -5.88 -26.72 9.45
C ALA A 562 -5.14 -25.39 9.71
N SER A 563 -5.73 -24.46 10.48
CA SER A 563 -5.16 -23.16 10.84
C SER A 563 -4.74 -22.26 9.66
N CYS A 564 -5.36 -22.41 8.49
CA CYS A 564 -5.22 -21.50 7.35
C CYS A 564 -6.29 -20.39 7.40
N GLU A 565 -6.03 -19.24 6.77
CA GLU A 565 -6.96 -18.11 6.75
C GLU A 565 -8.26 -18.38 5.94
N GLY A 566 -8.24 -19.39 5.08
CA GLY A 566 -9.27 -19.71 4.10
C GLY A 566 -8.68 -20.32 2.83
N LEU A 567 -9.12 -19.87 1.65
CA LEU A 567 -8.73 -20.42 0.35
C LEU A 567 -8.19 -19.35 -0.62
N ILE A 568 -7.22 -19.73 -1.45
CA ILE A 568 -6.91 -19.07 -2.72
C ILE A 568 -7.58 -19.86 -3.84
N ILE A 569 -8.15 -19.19 -4.83
CA ILE A 569 -8.78 -19.84 -5.99
C ILE A 569 -8.11 -19.32 -7.25
N LYS A 570 -7.68 -20.21 -8.16
CA LYS A 570 -6.95 -19.88 -9.39
C LYS A 570 -7.59 -20.59 -10.60
N THR A 571 -7.71 -19.95 -11.75
CA THR A 571 -8.02 -20.68 -13.01
C THR A 571 -6.86 -21.59 -13.41
N LEU A 572 -7.14 -22.72 -14.09
CA LEU A 572 -6.13 -23.71 -14.46
C LEU A 572 -5.60 -23.57 -15.89
N ASN A 573 -6.50 -23.34 -16.87
CA ASN A 573 -6.18 -23.36 -18.30
C ASN A 573 -6.55 -22.08 -19.06
N GLU A 574 -7.58 -21.36 -18.61
CA GLU A 574 -8.09 -20.15 -19.26
C GLU A 574 -7.63 -18.90 -18.49
N ASP A 575 -7.00 -17.98 -19.23
CA ASP A 575 -6.31 -16.79 -18.71
C ASP A 575 -5.47 -17.05 -17.43
N ALA A 576 -4.86 -18.24 -17.36
CA ALA A 576 -4.24 -18.81 -16.16
C ALA A 576 -2.73 -18.51 -16.04
N THR A 577 -2.22 -17.58 -16.87
CA THR A 577 -0.82 -17.11 -16.86
C THR A 577 -0.46 -16.41 -15.54
N TYR A 578 0.83 -16.27 -15.25
CA TYR A 578 1.27 -15.52 -14.08
C TYR A 578 1.39 -14.02 -14.43
N GLU A 579 0.70 -13.15 -13.67
CA GLU A 579 0.63 -11.70 -13.92
C GLU A 579 1.33 -10.88 -12.81
N PRO A 580 2.63 -10.51 -12.98
CA PRO A 580 3.37 -9.78 -11.96
C PRO A 580 2.77 -8.41 -11.60
N ALA A 581 2.61 -8.14 -10.31
CA ALA A 581 1.98 -6.95 -9.72
C ALA A 581 0.50 -6.68 -10.06
N THR A 582 -0.13 -7.43 -10.96
CA THR A 582 -1.55 -7.28 -11.30
C THR A 582 -2.43 -7.75 -10.14
N LEU A 583 -3.49 -6.99 -9.84
CA LEU A 583 -4.61 -7.49 -9.02
C LEU A 583 -5.50 -8.35 -9.92
N SER A 584 -5.08 -9.61 -10.09
CA SER A 584 -5.68 -10.49 -11.09
C SER A 584 -7.17 -10.72 -10.83
N LEU A 585 -7.91 -10.88 -11.92
CA LEU A 585 -9.27 -11.40 -11.85
C LEU A 585 -9.26 -12.93 -11.68
N ASN A 586 -8.19 -13.60 -12.10
CA ASN A 586 -8.18 -15.06 -12.22
C ASN A 586 -7.60 -15.74 -10.98
N TRP A 587 -7.02 -14.95 -10.07
CA TRP A 587 -6.75 -15.33 -8.68
C TRP A 587 -7.71 -14.61 -7.73
N LEU A 588 -8.44 -15.39 -6.93
CA LEU A 588 -9.30 -14.92 -5.85
C LEU A 588 -8.76 -15.37 -4.49
N LYS A 589 -9.20 -14.70 -3.43
CA LYS A 589 -9.06 -15.15 -2.03
C LYS A 589 -10.42 -15.11 -1.34
N LEU A 590 -10.74 -16.19 -0.64
CA LEU A 590 -11.89 -16.30 0.25
C LEU A 590 -11.36 -16.53 1.67
N LYS A 591 -11.89 -15.80 2.65
CA LYS A 591 -11.49 -15.91 4.06
C LYS A 591 -12.71 -16.15 4.95
N LYS A 592 -12.49 -16.75 6.12
CA LYS A 592 -13.52 -16.88 7.18
C LYS A 592 -14.16 -15.53 7.55
N ASP A 593 -13.38 -14.45 7.69
CA ASP A 593 -13.88 -13.13 8.11
C ASP A 593 -14.77 -12.44 7.06
N TYR A 594 -14.74 -12.88 5.80
CA TYR A 594 -15.60 -12.36 4.72
C TYR A 594 -16.98 -13.02 4.68
N MET A 595 -17.17 -14.14 5.37
CA MET A 595 -18.47 -14.80 5.51
C MET A 595 -19.25 -14.16 6.66
N ASN A 596 -20.52 -13.81 6.39
CA ASN A 596 -21.40 -13.15 7.36
C ASN A 596 -21.73 -14.03 8.58
N ASN A 597 -21.59 -15.36 8.44
CA ASN A 597 -22.04 -16.35 9.42
C ASN A 597 -20.86 -17.02 10.16
N LEU A 598 -19.61 -16.59 9.91
CA LEU A 598 -18.41 -17.40 10.20
C LEU A 598 -17.19 -16.64 10.73
N GLY A 599 -17.38 -15.42 11.27
CA GLY A 599 -16.28 -14.65 11.85
C GLY A 599 -16.76 -13.70 12.93
N ASP A 600 -16.07 -13.73 14.06
CA ASP A 600 -16.50 -13.11 15.31
C ASP A 600 -16.45 -11.57 15.25
N SER A 601 -17.47 -10.93 15.82
CA SER A 601 -17.56 -9.49 16.01
C SER A 601 -17.69 -9.17 17.49
N LEU A 602 -16.86 -8.26 17.99
CA LEU A 602 -16.86 -7.82 19.38
C LEU A 602 -17.46 -6.42 19.48
N ASP A 603 -18.27 -6.20 20.50
CA ASP A 603 -18.83 -4.88 20.84
C ASP A 603 -17.89 -4.22 21.86
N LEU A 604 -17.19 -3.16 21.49
CA LEU A 604 -16.08 -2.60 22.28
C LEU A 604 -16.22 -1.10 22.55
N VAL A 605 -15.65 -0.63 23.66
CA VAL A 605 -15.77 0.76 24.16
C VAL A 605 -14.52 1.58 23.79
N PRO A 606 -14.63 2.75 23.14
CA PRO A 606 -13.50 3.64 22.90
C PRO A 606 -13.16 4.44 24.17
N ILE A 607 -12.06 4.10 24.83
CA ILE A 607 -11.61 4.74 26.10
C ILE A 607 -10.51 5.80 25.90
N ALA A 608 -9.83 5.81 24.75
CA ALA A 608 -8.78 6.80 24.46
C ALA A 608 -8.56 7.00 22.95
N ALA A 609 -7.75 8.00 22.57
CA ALA A 609 -7.35 8.26 21.20
C ALA A 609 -5.88 8.70 21.03
N PHE A 610 -5.41 8.57 19.80
CA PHE A 610 -4.13 9.07 19.31
C PHE A 610 -4.41 10.10 18.20
N HIS A 611 -3.68 11.22 18.15
CA HIS A 611 -3.89 12.21 17.10
C HIS A 611 -3.49 11.67 15.73
N GLY A 612 -4.28 12.01 14.71
CA GLY A 612 -3.98 11.67 13.35
C GLY A 612 -2.79 12.44 12.81
N HIS A 613 -2.11 11.81 11.85
CA HIS A 613 -0.87 12.30 11.27
C HIS A 613 -0.99 12.34 9.74
N GLY A 614 -0.46 13.37 9.09
CA GLY A 614 -0.56 13.53 7.64
C GLY A 614 -2.01 13.80 7.23
N LYS A 615 -2.61 12.92 6.41
CA LYS A 615 -4.03 13.07 6.00
C LYS A 615 -5.03 13.11 7.18
N ARG A 616 -4.68 12.57 8.35
CA ARG A 616 -5.54 12.61 9.56
C ARG A 616 -5.16 13.70 10.56
N THR A 617 -4.22 14.60 10.25
CA THR A 617 -3.90 15.74 11.13
C THR A 617 -5.16 16.58 11.39
N GLY A 618 -5.44 16.91 12.65
CA GLY A 618 -6.65 17.63 13.07
C GLY A 618 -7.84 16.74 13.50
N VAL A 619 -7.79 15.42 13.27
CA VAL A 619 -8.74 14.43 13.81
C VAL A 619 -8.02 13.38 14.66
N TYR A 620 -8.75 12.47 15.29
CA TYR A 620 -8.16 11.29 15.92
C TYR A 620 -7.78 10.28 14.83
N GLY A 621 -6.53 9.80 14.86
CA GLY A 621 -5.96 8.92 13.86
C GLY A 621 -6.23 7.45 14.13
N ALA A 622 -6.32 7.11 15.41
CA ALA A 622 -6.67 5.80 15.94
C ALA A 622 -7.30 5.94 17.33
N PHE A 623 -8.05 4.93 17.75
CA PHE A 623 -8.75 4.86 19.04
C PHE A 623 -8.26 3.63 19.82
N LEU A 624 -8.14 3.76 21.14
CA LEU A 624 -7.91 2.65 22.05
C LEU A 624 -9.28 2.10 22.48
N LEU A 625 -9.54 0.83 22.16
CA LEU A 625 -10.78 0.15 22.52
C LEU A 625 -10.56 -0.82 23.69
N ALA A 626 -11.63 -1.05 24.45
CA ALA A 626 -11.67 -1.96 25.59
C ALA A 626 -12.87 -2.92 25.55
N CYS A 627 -12.70 -4.10 26.14
CA CYS A 627 -13.79 -4.97 26.60
C CYS A 627 -14.13 -4.62 28.06
N TYR A 628 -15.22 -5.19 28.59
CA TYR A 628 -15.65 -4.98 29.98
C TYR A 628 -15.37 -6.22 30.85
N ASP A 629 -14.81 -6.05 32.04
CA ASP A 629 -14.59 -7.11 33.03
C ASP A 629 -15.71 -7.05 34.08
N ASN A 630 -16.55 -8.09 34.13
CA ASN A 630 -17.70 -8.13 35.02
C ASN A 630 -17.31 -8.36 36.49
N ASN A 631 -16.12 -8.91 36.76
CA ASN A 631 -15.71 -9.32 38.11
C ASN A 631 -15.06 -8.16 38.87
N ASN A 632 -14.34 -7.30 38.15
CA ASN A 632 -13.66 -6.13 38.69
C ASN A 632 -14.37 -4.79 38.35
N GLU A 633 -15.41 -4.82 37.51
CA GLU A 633 -16.14 -3.65 36.97
C GLU A 633 -15.24 -2.69 36.14
N GLU A 634 -14.32 -3.24 35.33
CA GLU A 634 -13.27 -2.47 34.65
C GLU A 634 -13.28 -2.55 33.12
N PHE A 635 -12.85 -1.48 32.45
CA PHE A 635 -12.62 -1.46 31.01
C PHE A 635 -11.17 -1.84 30.68
N GLN A 636 -10.98 -3.04 30.17
CA GLN A 636 -9.67 -3.60 29.84
C GLN A 636 -9.34 -3.40 28.36
N SER A 637 -8.24 -2.70 28.05
CA SER A 637 -7.89 -2.39 26.66
C SER A 637 -7.54 -3.65 25.88
N ILE A 638 -8.13 -3.78 24.69
CA ILE A 638 -8.03 -4.95 23.80
C ILE A 638 -7.36 -4.62 22.47
N CYS A 639 -7.61 -3.46 21.85
CA CYS A 639 -6.96 -3.11 20.58
C CYS A 639 -6.87 -1.61 20.31
N LYS A 640 -5.95 -1.25 19.41
CA LYS A 640 -5.79 0.09 18.82
C LYS A 640 -6.35 0.07 17.40
N ILE A 641 -7.48 0.71 17.17
CA ILE A 641 -8.19 0.66 15.88
C ILE A 641 -8.00 1.95 15.06
N GLY A 642 -7.78 1.81 13.75
CA GLY A 642 -7.67 2.93 12.81
C GLY A 642 -8.25 2.64 11.42
N THR A 643 -9.00 1.54 11.27
CA THR A 643 -9.56 1.06 9.98
C THR A 643 -11.03 0.65 10.14
N GLY A 644 -11.78 0.64 9.03
CA GLY A 644 -13.24 0.41 9.01
C GLY A 644 -14.07 1.69 8.84
N PHE A 645 -13.56 2.83 9.30
CA PHE A 645 -14.17 4.15 9.14
C PHE A 645 -14.11 4.67 7.70
N ALA A 646 -15.17 5.34 7.23
CA ALA A 646 -15.05 6.34 6.17
C ALA A 646 -14.46 7.67 6.71
N GLU A 647 -14.11 8.57 5.80
CA GLU A 647 -13.46 9.85 6.16
C GLU A 647 -14.43 10.82 6.86
N SER A 648 -15.73 10.76 6.50
CA SER A 648 -16.83 11.38 7.24
C SER A 648 -16.85 10.95 8.70
N ASP A 649 -16.84 9.65 8.93
CA ASP A 649 -17.07 9.04 10.24
C ASP A 649 -15.92 9.37 11.19
N LEU A 650 -14.67 9.43 10.67
CA LEU A 650 -13.51 9.88 11.42
C LEU A 650 -13.63 11.33 11.89
N VAL A 651 -14.18 12.24 11.06
CA VAL A 651 -14.43 13.64 11.45
C VAL A 651 -15.56 13.73 12.46
N GLU A 652 -16.65 12.99 12.25
CA GLU A 652 -17.82 12.98 13.11
C GLU A 652 -17.51 12.37 14.49
N ARG A 653 -16.96 11.16 14.57
CA ARG A 653 -16.55 10.51 15.82
C ARG A 653 -15.50 11.33 16.57
N SER A 654 -14.55 11.96 15.86
CA SER A 654 -13.60 12.89 16.49
C SER A 654 -14.27 14.14 17.05
N SER A 655 -15.43 14.54 16.54
CA SER A 655 -16.19 15.69 17.01
C SER A 655 -17.12 15.31 18.18
N CYS A 656 -17.76 14.14 18.13
CA CYS A 656 -18.57 13.61 19.24
C CYS A 656 -17.70 13.30 20.47
N LEU A 657 -16.60 12.56 20.31
CA LEU A 657 -15.76 12.18 21.46
C LEU A 657 -14.97 13.36 22.07
N ARG A 658 -14.91 14.52 21.39
CA ARG A 658 -14.32 15.76 21.96
C ARG A 658 -15.08 16.31 23.16
N SER A 659 -16.41 16.16 23.23
CA SER A 659 -17.17 16.62 24.41
C SER A 659 -16.97 15.72 25.63
N ASN A 660 -16.47 14.51 25.41
CA ASN A 660 -16.33 13.46 26.43
C ASN A 660 -14.86 13.26 26.83
N VAL A 661 -13.99 14.23 26.55
CA VAL A 661 -12.55 14.17 26.88
C VAL A 661 -12.33 14.35 28.38
N ILE A 662 -11.58 13.42 28.98
CA ILE A 662 -11.16 13.48 30.38
C ILE A 662 -9.64 13.73 30.47
N SER A 663 -9.20 14.40 31.53
CA SER A 663 -7.80 14.86 31.69
C SER A 663 -6.82 13.76 32.12
N LYS A 664 -7.33 12.65 32.64
CA LYS A 664 -6.61 11.45 33.09
C LYS A 664 -7.50 10.22 32.86
N PRO A 665 -6.96 9.01 32.67
CA PRO A 665 -7.76 7.78 32.65
C PRO A 665 -8.53 7.59 33.96
N LYS A 666 -9.65 6.87 33.90
CA LYS A 666 -10.40 6.45 35.08
C LYS A 666 -9.64 5.37 35.85
N SER A 667 -9.88 5.27 37.16
CA SER A 667 -9.28 4.23 38.02
C SER A 667 -9.67 2.82 37.60
N TYR A 668 -10.85 2.66 37.00
CA TYR A 668 -11.39 1.42 36.45
C TYR A 668 -11.02 1.17 34.96
N TYR A 669 -9.98 1.84 34.44
CA TYR A 669 -9.40 1.53 33.13
C TYR A 669 -8.11 0.70 33.31
N ARG A 670 -7.92 -0.32 32.47
CA ARG A 670 -6.73 -1.19 32.47
C ARG A 670 -6.08 -1.21 31.09
N PHE A 671 -4.81 -0.83 31.01
CA PHE A 671 -4.05 -0.71 29.78
C PHE A 671 -2.56 -0.99 30.01
N GLY A 672 -1.80 -1.29 28.96
CA GLY A 672 -0.35 -1.47 29.05
C GLY A 672 0.36 -0.13 29.27
N GLU A 673 1.43 -0.13 30.07
CA GLU A 673 2.14 1.09 30.48
C GLU A 673 2.90 1.76 29.32
N THR A 674 3.24 0.98 28.29
CA THR A 674 3.81 1.50 27.03
C THR A 674 2.77 2.27 26.22
N ILE A 675 1.49 1.88 26.29
CA ILE A 675 0.38 2.58 25.64
C ILE A 675 0.24 3.99 26.23
N LYS A 676 0.64 5.00 25.45
CA LYS A 676 0.54 6.42 25.79
C LYS A 676 -0.44 7.13 24.84
N PRO A 677 -1.76 7.11 25.12
CA PRO A 677 -2.74 7.87 24.33
C PRO A 677 -2.51 9.38 24.42
N ASP A 678 -2.90 10.09 23.36
CA ASP A 678 -2.84 11.55 23.33
C ASP A 678 -3.98 12.22 24.11
N VAL A 679 -5.11 11.51 24.23
CA VAL A 679 -6.41 11.97 24.74
C VAL A 679 -7.13 10.76 25.36
N TRP A 680 -7.78 10.97 26.51
CA TRP A 680 -8.65 9.98 27.17
C TRP A 680 -10.12 10.40 27.04
N PHE A 681 -11.03 9.43 27.02
CA PHE A 681 -12.48 9.67 26.98
C PHE A 681 -13.19 9.08 28.19
N GLU A 682 -14.39 9.60 28.46
CA GLU A 682 -15.40 8.89 29.23
C GLU A 682 -15.94 7.70 28.43
N ALA A 683 -16.30 6.61 29.12
CA ALA A 683 -16.94 5.46 28.50
C ALA A 683 -18.40 5.81 28.13
N CYS A 684 -18.68 6.02 26.84
CA CYS A 684 -19.97 6.56 26.39
C CYS A 684 -20.50 6.01 25.06
N GLU A 685 -19.71 5.23 24.32
CA GLU A 685 -20.09 4.62 23.04
C GLU A 685 -19.71 3.14 23.03
N VAL A 686 -20.41 2.34 22.23
CA VAL A 686 -20.07 0.95 21.95
C VAL A 686 -19.97 0.78 20.43
N TRP A 687 -18.91 0.14 19.96
CA TRP A 687 -18.57 -0.01 18.54
C TRP A 687 -18.46 -1.50 18.20
N GLU A 688 -19.16 -1.95 17.15
CA GLU A 688 -19.05 -3.31 16.64
C GLU A 688 -17.79 -3.43 15.77
N VAL A 689 -16.86 -4.31 16.16
CA VAL A 689 -15.54 -4.48 15.56
C VAL A 689 -15.35 -5.91 15.12
N LYS A 690 -15.00 -6.12 13.84
CA LYS A 690 -14.64 -7.45 13.32
C LYS A 690 -13.12 -7.60 13.26
N ALA A 691 -12.64 -8.78 13.65
CA ALA A 691 -11.24 -9.19 13.57
C ALA A 691 -11.06 -10.36 12.59
N ALA A 692 -9.81 -10.69 12.26
CA ALA A 692 -9.49 -11.96 11.60
C ALA A 692 -9.30 -13.09 12.63
N ASP A 693 -8.57 -12.79 13.71
CA ASP A 693 -8.20 -13.71 14.80
C ASP A 693 -8.09 -12.92 16.12
N LEU A 694 -8.13 -13.62 17.25
CA LEU A 694 -7.72 -13.13 18.57
C LEU A 694 -6.31 -13.65 18.88
N THR A 695 -5.52 -12.88 19.62
CA THR A 695 -4.08 -13.15 19.83
C THR A 695 -3.63 -12.75 21.23
N ILE A 696 -2.76 -13.54 21.88
CA ILE A 696 -2.05 -13.09 23.09
C ILE A 696 -1.26 -11.81 22.79
N SER A 697 -1.21 -10.89 23.75
CA SER A 697 -0.64 -9.56 23.64
C SER A 697 0.05 -9.14 24.94
N PRO A 698 1.36 -8.81 24.92
CA PRO A 698 2.04 -8.27 26.10
C PRO A 698 1.61 -6.83 26.45
N VAL A 699 1.04 -6.09 25.48
CA VAL A 699 0.71 -4.66 25.62
C VAL A 699 -0.77 -4.43 26.00
N HIS A 700 -1.68 -5.33 25.62
CA HIS A 700 -3.10 -5.22 25.97
C HIS A 700 -3.43 -6.03 27.23
N ARG A 701 -4.53 -5.67 27.91
CA ARG A 701 -4.89 -6.19 29.25
C ARG A 701 -6.23 -6.93 29.29
N ALA A 702 -6.99 -6.92 28.19
CA ALA A 702 -8.21 -7.70 28.04
C ALA A 702 -7.98 -9.18 28.35
N ALA A 703 -8.75 -9.75 29.28
CA ALA A 703 -8.68 -11.15 29.70
C ALA A 703 -7.30 -11.62 30.24
N ALA A 704 -6.45 -10.71 30.68
CA ALA A 704 -5.22 -11.06 31.41
C ALA A 704 -5.57 -11.85 32.68
N GLY A 705 -4.82 -12.92 32.98
CA GLY A 705 -5.13 -13.87 34.05
C GLY A 705 -6.17 -14.95 33.71
N ILE A 706 -6.92 -14.84 32.60
CA ILE A 706 -7.97 -15.81 32.21
C ILE A 706 -7.46 -16.82 31.16
N VAL A 707 -6.43 -16.45 30.41
CA VAL A 707 -5.84 -17.21 29.28
C VAL A 707 -4.32 -17.34 29.37
N ASP A 708 -3.66 -16.32 29.90
CA ASP A 708 -2.23 -16.23 30.15
C ASP A 708 -2.10 -15.48 31.51
N PRO A 709 -1.21 -15.89 32.43
CA PRO A 709 -1.11 -15.27 33.76
C PRO A 709 -0.80 -13.77 33.72
N ASN A 710 -0.01 -13.32 32.74
CA ASN A 710 0.61 -11.99 32.72
C ASN A 710 0.19 -11.14 31.51
N LYS A 711 -0.10 -11.79 30.38
CA LYS A 711 -0.36 -11.16 29.07
C LYS A 711 -1.87 -11.15 28.79
N GLY A 712 -2.37 -10.09 28.15
CA GLY A 712 -3.77 -9.99 27.76
C GLY A 712 -4.01 -10.52 26.33
N ILE A 713 -5.19 -10.21 25.80
CA ILE A 713 -5.62 -10.59 24.46
C ILE A 713 -5.81 -9.34 23.60
N SER A 714 -5.58 -9.48 22.30
CA SER A 714 -5.80 -8.44 21.29
C SER A 714 -6.43 -8.99 20.02
N LEU A 715 -6.80 -8.08 19.11
CA LEU A 715 -7.47 -8.38 17.85
C LEU A 715 -6.52 -8.24 16.67
N ARG A 716 -6.50 -9.25 15.79
CA ARG A 716 -5.74 -9.22 14.54
C ARG A 716 -6.57 -8.56 13.43
N PHE A 717 -5.99 -7.51 12.81
CA PHE A 717 -6.62 -6.71 11.75
C PHE A 717 -8.02 -6.13 12.08
N PRO A 718 -8.22 -5.45 13.24
CA PRO A 718 -9.52 -4.95 13.67
C PRO A 718 -10.06 -3.86 12.74
N ARG A 719 -11.36 -3.95 12.44
CA ARG A 719 -12.11 -3.03 11.57
C ARG A 719 -13.42 -2.65 12.26
N LEU A 720 -13.74 -1.36 12.31
CA LEU A 720 -15.08 -0.92 12.65
C LEU A 720 -16.07 -1.49 11.61
N VAL A 721 -17.18 -2.03 12.09
CA VAL A 721 -18.33 -2.45 11.27
C VAL A 721 -19.42 -1.39 11.36
N ARG A 722 -19.83 -1.02 12.59
CA ARG A 722 -20.86 -0.01 12.87
C ARG A 722 -20.79 0.45 14.33
N LEU A 723 -21.56 1.49 14.67
CA LEU A 723 -21.84 1.86 16.05
C LEU A 723 -23.00 1.03 16.62
N ARG A 724 -22.99 0.84 17.94
CA ARG A 724 -24.02 0.15 18.74
C ARG A 724 -24.71 1.13 19.66
N HIS A 725 -25.54 2.01 19.08
CA HIS A 725 -26.44 2.89 19.84
C HIS A 725 -27.49 2.13 20.66
N ASP A 726 -27.60 0.82 20.43
CA ASP A 726 -28.43 -0.15 21.16
C ASP A 726 -27.75 -0.77 22.39
N LYS A 727 -26.51 -0.36 22.74
CA LYS A 727 -25.75 -0.85 23.90
C LYS A 727 -25.16 0.28 24.76
N ALA A 728 -25.22 0.10 26.07
CA ALA A 728 -24.41 0.85 27.04
C ALA A 728 -22.99 0.27 27.15
N PRO A 729 -21.97 1.02 27.62
CA PRO A 729 -20.59 0.54 27.74
C PRO A 729 -20.43 -0.77 28.52
N GLU A 730 -21.20 -0.94 29.59
CA GLU A 730 -21.22 -2.12 30.47
C GLU A 730 -21.85 -3.36 29.78
N GLN A 731 -22.46 -3.17 28.60
CA GLN A 731 -23.01 -4.22 27.74
C GLN A 731 -22.07 -4.55 26.56
N ALA A 732 -20.82 -4.08 26.58
CA ALA A 732 -19.76 -4.50 25.68
C ALA A 732 -19.51 -6.02 25.77
N THR A 733 -18.77 -6.58 24.80
CA THR A 733 -18.23 -7.93 24.90
C THR A 733 -17.32 -8.01 26.12
N SER A 734 -17.49 -9.06 26.94
CA SER A 734 -16.80 -9.15 28.22
C SER A 734 -15.42 -9.79 28.16
N ALA A 735 -14.61 -9.64 29.20
CA ALA A 735 -13.31 -10.29 29.33
C ALA A 735 -13.41 -11.82 29.27
N GLU A 736 -14.45 -12.41 29.85
CA GLU A 736 -14.73 -13.85 29.77
C GLU A 736 -15.07 -14.24 28.31
N GLN A 737 -15.91 -13.47 27.63
CA GLN A 737 -16.25 -13.72 26.21
C GLN A 737 -15.03 -13.56 25.28
N VAL A 738 -14.12 -12.63 25.56
CA VAL A 738 -12.84 -12.51 24.83
C VAL A 738 -11.97 -13.75 25.08
N ALA A 739 -11.93 -14.26 26.31
CA ALA A 739 -11.23 -15.51 26.65
C ALA A 739 -11.89 -16.73 25.99
N GLU A 740 -13.22 -16.83 25.97
CA GLU A 740 -13.98 -17.90 25.30
C GLU A 740 -13.73 -17.91 23.79
N LEU A 741 -13.79 -16.75 23.12
CA LEU A 741 -13.50 -16.63 21.69
C LEU A 741 -12.05 -17.04 21.36
N TYR A 742 -11.08 -16.65 22.18
CA TYR A 742 -9.70 -17.08 22.00
C TYR A 742 -9.50 -18.58 22.31
N LYS A 743 -10.12 -19.10 23.37
CA LYS A 743 -10.10 -20.52 23.71
C LYS A 743 -10.79 -21.35 22.63
N ALA A 744 -11.86 -20.88 22.00
CA ALA A 744 -12.50 -21.54 20.85
C ALA A 744 -11.60 -21.53 19.59
N GLN A 745 -10.81 -20.48 19.37
CA GLN A 745 -9.80 -20.46 18.31
C GLN A 745 -8.66 -21.47 18.61
N LYS A 746 -8.19 -21.56 19.86
CA LYS A 746 -7.28 -22.63 20.31
C LYS A 746 -7.92 -24.02 20.23
N HIS A 747 -9.22 -24.17 20.53
CA HIS A 747 -9.88 -25.48 20.52
C HIS A 747 -10.09 -25.98 19.08
N ASN A 748 -10.21 -25.10 18.09
CA ASN A 748 -10.07 -25.47 16.67
C ASN A 748 -8.62 -25.88 16.28
N GLN A 749 -7.61 -25.54 17.09
CA GLN A 749 -6.21 -26.01 16.94
C GLN A 749 -5.93 -27.29 17.77
N ALA A 750 -6.71 -27.54 18.83
CA ALA A 750 -6.46 -28.53 19.87
C ALA A 750 -7.51 -29.66 19.99
N ASN A 751 -8.60 -29.66 19.22
CA ASN A 751 -9.63 -30.73 19.21
C ASN A 751 -9.15 -32.08 18.59
N LYS A 752 -7.91 -32.46 18.89
CA LYS A 752 -7.26 -33.77 18.64
C LYS A 752 -6.18 -34.10 19.68
N GLU A 753 -6.19 -33.45 20.86
CA GLU A 753 -5.18 -33.64 21.92
C GLU A 753 -5.77 -34.15 23.25
N ASP A 754 -7.08 -34.43 23.32
CA ASP A 754 -7.69 -35.14 24.46
C ASP A 754 -7.60 -36.67 24.28
N GLU A 755 -6.38 -37.19 24.22
CA GLU A 755 -6.01 -38.57 24.63
C GLU A 755 -4.52 -38.53 25.06
N ASP A 756 -4.25 -38.92 26.31
CA ASP A 756 -2.95 -39.09 27.01
C ASP A 756 -2.14 -37.85 27.51
N GLU A 757 -2.56 -37.37 28.70
CA GLU A 757 -1.81 -36.91 29.91
C GLU A 757 -0.61 -35.91 29.88
N GLU A 758 -0.83 -34.78 30.57
CA GLU A 758 -0.02 -34.08 31.62
C GLU A 758 1.53 -33.89 31.52
N GLY A 759 2.00 -32.63 31.72
CA GLY A 759 3.39 -32.32 32.13
C GLY A 759 3.87 -30.86 31.91
N GLU A 760 4.05 -30.11 33.00
CA GLU A 760 4.98 -28.99 33.30
C GLU A 760 5.59 -28.17 32.11
N GLU A 761 5.29 -26.87 31.93
CA GLU A 761 5.79 -25.64 32.63
C GLU A 761 7.08 -25.03 32.02
N ASP A 762 7.43 -23.78 32.40
CA ASP A 762 8.57 -22.93 31.96
C ASP A 762 8.62 -22.46 30.47
N GLU A 763 9.15 -21.29 30.08
CA GLU A 763 9.19 -19.93 30.69
C GLU A 763 9.50 -18.87 29.58
N ASP A 764 9.26 -17.58 29.87
CA ASP A 764 9.83 -16.35 29.29
C ASP A 764 9.65 -15.84 27.81
N GLU A 765 9.43 -14.51 27.76
CA GLU A 765 9.99 -13.43 26.89
C GLU A 765 10.38 -13.68 25.40
N ASP A 766 10.16 -12.76 24.44
CA ASP A 766 9.28 -11.58 24.27
C ASP A 766 9.36 -11.14 22.77
N ASP A 767 8.54 -10.18 22.29
CA ASP A 767 8.63 -9.65 20.91
C ASP A 767 8.11 -8.18 20.79
N GLU A 768 9.01 -7.21 20.95
CA GLU A 768 8.83 -5.76 20.67
C GLU A 768 8.61 -5.51 19.14
N ASP A 769 7.66 -4.64 18.72
CA ASP A 769 7.61 -4.20 17.29
C ASP A 769 6.65 -3.04 16.85
N GLU A 770 6.16 -2.19 17.77
CA GLU A 770 5.69 -0.84 17.38
C GLU A 770 6.35 0.28 18.22
N GLU A 771 7.26 -0.06 19.15
CA GLU A 771 7.63 0.83 20.27
C GLU A 771 9.15 1.12 20.38
N ASP A 772 9.97 0.50 19.51
CA ASP A 772 11.45 0.58 19.41
C ASP A 772 12.05 2.01 19.24
N GLU A 773 11.24 3.06 19.20
CA GLU A 773 11.68 4.46 19.08
C GLU A 773 11.74 5.22 20.42
N ASP A 774 11.17 4.71 21.51
CA ASP A 774 11.20 5.35 22.84
C ASP A 774 12.01 4.55 23.90
N GLU A 775 12.34 3.26 23.70
CA GLU A 775 13.04 2.44 24.71
C GLU A 775 14.58 2.57 24.70
N GLU A 776 15.20 2.83 23.54
CA GLU A 776 16.64 3.20 23.44
C GLU A 776 16.92 4.54 24.17
N ASP A 777 15.88 5.37 24.38
CA ASP A 777 15.90 6.65 25.11
C ASP A 777 15.76 6.44 26.66
N ALA A 778 15.43 5.22 27.11
CA ALA A 778 15.16 4.86 28.51
C ALA A 778 16.26 4.00 29.16
N ARG A 779 16.90 3.08 28.42
CA ARG A 779 18.04 2.27 28.93
C ARG A 779 19.38 3.03 29.01
N MET A 780 19.37 4.37 28.89
CA MET A 780 20.56 5.25 28.95
C MET A 780 20.28 6.59 29.67
N GLN A 781 19.64 6.54 30.84
CA GLN A 781 19.70 7.59 31.87
C GLN A 781 20.30 7.02 33.16
#